data_AF-A0A3R7BM24-F1
#
_entry.id   AF-A0A3R7BM24-F1
#
_cell.length_a   1.000
_cell.length_b   1.000
_cell.length_c   1.000
_cell.angle_alpha   90.00
_cell.angle_beta   90.00
_cell.angle_gamma   90.00
#
_symmetry.space_group_name_H-M   'P 1'
#
loop_
_entity.id
_entity.type
_entity.pdbx_description
1 polymer ?
#
loop_
_entity_poly.entity_id
_entity_poly.type
_entity_poly.pdbx_seq_one_letter_code
_entity_poly.pdbx_strand_id
1 'polypeptide(L)'
;MSSSINSGHIHKRNQHMKAVSTLLGVAVAATASATAAATLSTCSSALFSTASPPAWAPLGAASPVSLRSIVQGESICVQVSLQNQPTATWFALAIAKSSRMINSPPTNAVLFTTHNATAALYVLEDAAPLGVHYQTDQTSSLRVVDSVVANGGITLTYERPLSAASSFDVPITLDVPTTVNWAVGFSTFPDYHELQGSAHVTFTDGPKPPTVCSPSLLKEVPAVRLNDGPLSIQSVFVGATTACIQVTLTDAPEAAWFGLSFAATTNMINSPANNALVYHIPNSTAVTYDLVAAAPESVVPSANQTASYHLVYASSVDGKVTYVVERTLAAATATDVAILADKPTIVNWAVGSTSFPDYHESQGSARLQFSKYGVAAASIKPLVAPLVTSSSVCDEAAVASTPAVHLGDGPLSIQSIVVGGSACIRVTSTDTTLAWFAISVAPTTNMINTPTNNAIVFQLKDASALVYDLHDAAPDSVLPHPNASASIRVLHVSSSSTQISYFFERTLAAATSTDVAISTTESSPTIVNWAIGTSAFPDYHDVQGSTKLVFTSTHVWDLDHPVADPPCNHVTFASISSVTLSEESRLSLKYVVQGPNVCIQVVLVNPLATWFAISVAPTTNMINTPTNNALVYLVHNASAHTFDLVNSAIDSVVFGGHQSSVHVESSSNVDGVVTVTFRRPLVAVGPTDVAISTTSHTIVNWAVGFTSFPDYHDAQGSASIAFGTPVLPPTPVCSQASFPSTIRAVNLGPIALKSTLLGPFACFHATLRGYPNATWFALSVAPTTNMINTPANNAIVFHAANGTAALYDLIDSAPDRVVYQPDQSPLKVLHSSVVNGDLVLLFQRPVAATVPTDVAISLTDPNLVNWAVGTSAWPDYHDIQGSALIQFDVATETQSVSPIKTTVVPTYTSWIAATTFTLIAFLGAIVTHSGSFRWAKHQRLTAPPATNLGWFSGLVKTLADVTWGEVVVVAIYVLALVGVAISVLVQFPTATSSRLVALVSGHVSLLSLTFILLPVARGAHWEWLFGASHERLIKLYRWLGRVFVLTATLHLVTNLSLATYAKSFGSQQVVPVFGFVAYLSFASMALLALESIRRQTFEVFYYYHRIASIVGLVFVVLHSATIRAAMGVPLVLYAATYVWRFRGYLNKYHARIQSHVPGTVVFTLPVTPQTQAWARTMNPCSFFWVNIPSVSVLQWHPFSAVVTPDGHSIAFCIKALKAGSFADQVI
;
A
#
# COMPACT_ATOMS: atom_id res chain seq x y z
N MET A 1 -22.96 -5.04 58.54
CA MET A 1 -23.85 -5.90 57.73
C MET A 1 -22.99 -7.01 57.16
N SER A 2 -23.41 -8.24 57.47
CA SER A 2 -22.96 -9.59 57.08
C SER A 2 -22.49 -9.72 55.62
N SER A 3 -21.61 -10.63 55.20
CA SER A 3 -21.01 -11.85 55.79
C SER A 3 -19.98 -12.40 54.77
N SER A 4 -18.74 -12.75 55.15
CA SER A 4 -18.25 -14.15 55.36
C SER A 4 -17.65 -14.80 54.09
N ILE A 5 -16.50 -15.49 54.05
CA ILE A 5 -15.68 -16.14 55.09
C ILE A 5 -14.26 -16.44 54.54
N ASN A 6 -13.26 -16.18 55.39
CA ASN A 6 -11.99 -16.88 55.75
C ASN A 6 -10.96 -17.39 54.71
N SER A 7 -9.65 -17.51 55.02
CA SER A 7 -8.65 -16.78 55.83
C SER A 7 -7.41 -17.66 56.05
N GLY A 8 -6.21 -17.07 55.89
CA GLY A 8 -5.00 -17.35 56.70
C GLY A 8 -3.92 -18.23 56.04
N HIS A 9 -2.62 -18.10 56.32
CA HIS A 9 -1.85 -17.25 57.24
C HIS A 9 -0.34 -17.27 56.86
N ILE A 10 0.30 -16.10 56.99
CA ILE A 10 1.64 -15.79 57.57
C ILE A 10 2.93 -16.43 57.03
N HIS A 11 3.80 -15.51 56.55
CA HIS A 11 5.24 -15.59 56.29
C HIS A 11 6.15 -15.84 57.53
N LYS A 12 7.25 -16.57 57.33
CA LYS A 12 8.65 -16.06 57.52
C LYS A 12 9.75 -17.09 57.19
N ARG A 13 10.86 -16.53 56.68
CA ARG A 13 12.29 -16.89 56.79
C ARG A 13 12.96 -17.87 55.80
N ASN A 14 13.81 -17.24 54.97
CA ASN A 14 15.26 -17.46 54.74
C ASN A 14 15.82 -18.88 54.62
N GLN A 15 16.51 -19.15 53.50
CA GLN A 15 17.99 -19.22 53.36
C GLN A 15 18.31 -19.81 51.97
N HIS A 16 18.91 -19.04 51.06
CA HIS A 16 20.33 -19.09 50.70
C HIS A 16 20.87 -20.47 50.27
N MET A 17 21.21 -20.64 48.98
CA MET A 17 22.58 -20.84 48.43
C MET A 17 22.49 -21.37 46.99
N LYS A 18 22.93 -20.60 45.99
CA LYS A 18 24.29 -20.57 45.36
C LYS A 18 24.55 -21.81 44.47
N ALA A 19 24.54 -21.66 43.14
CA ALA A 19 25.63 -21.15 42.26
C ALA A 19 26.71 -22.25 42.06
N VAL A 20 27.19 -22.62 40.87
CA VAL A 20 28.02 -21.89 39.86
C VAL A 20 28.30 -22.96 38.75
N SER A 21 28.12 -22.69 37.45
CA SER A 21 29.18 -22.49 36.41
C SER A 21 30.29 -23.58 36.38
N THR A 22 30.94 -24.00 35.29
CA THR A 22 31.29 -23.36 34.01
C THR A 22 32.07 -24.40 33.18
N LEU A 23 31.89 -24.35 31.85
CA LEU A 23 32.88 -24.45 30.76
C LEU A 23 33.93 -25.58 30.64
N LEU A 24 33.92 -26.16 29.42
CA LEU A 24 35.02 -26.47 28.48
C LEU A 24 36.21 -27.33 28.95
N GLY A 25 36.73 -28.31 28.20
CA GLY A 25 36.45 -28.80 26.85
C GLY A 25 37.58 -29.73 26.38
N VAL A 26 37.25 -30.60 25.40
CA VAL A 26 38.08 -31.13 24.29
C VAL A 26 39.38 -31.90 24.65
N ALA A 27 39.75 -33.05 24.08
CA ALA A 27 39.15 -34.13 23.30
C ALA A 27 40.26 -35.22 23.08
N VAL A 28 39.84 -36.35 22.50
CA VAL A 28 40.59 -37.30 21.62
C VAL A 28 41.01 -38.67 22.20
N ALA A 29 40.32 -39.68 21.65
CA ALA A 29 40.71 -41.07 21.25
C ALA A 29 41.18 -42.07 22.33
N ALA A 30 40.41 -43.15 22.58
CA ALA A 30 40.46 -44.49 21.93
C ALA A 30 41.37 -45.45 22.74
N THR A 31 41.10 -46.71 23.06
CA THR A 31 40.31 -47.83 22.47
C THR A 31 40.03 -48.90 23.55
N ALA A 32 38.94 -49.68 23.38
CA ALA A 32 38.71 -51.12 23.69
C ALA A 32 39.44 -51.84 24.85
N SER A 33 38.93 -52.83 25.60
CA SER A 33 37.64 -53.50 25.86
C SER A 33 38.02 -54.67 26.80
N ALA A 34 37.26 -54.98 27.87
CA ALA A 34 37.01 -56.36 28.36
C ALA A 34 36.31 -56.42 29.74
N THR A 35 35.04 -56.82 29.69
CA THR A 35 34.41 -57.89 30.49
C THR A 35 34.41 -57.81 32.02
N ALA A 36 33.33 -57.28 32.56
CA ALA A 36 32.48 -57.91 33.59
C ALA A 36 31.19 -57.08 33.60
N ALA A 37 30.01 -57.63 33.36
CA ALA A 37 28.84 -56.74 33.26
C ALA A 37 27.61 -57.40 33.86
N ALA A 38 27.21 -56.90 35.04
CA ALA A 38 25.91 -57.16 35.69
C ALA A 38 24.77 -57.09 34.65
N THR A 39 23.59 -57.68 34.90
CA THR A 39 22.42 -57.47 34.03
C THR A 39 21.96 -56.01 34.13
N LEU A 40 22.73 -55.14 33.50
CA LEU A 40 22.52 -53.73 33.29
C LEU A 40 21.21 -53.63 32.53
N SER A 41 20.27 -52.84 33.05
CA SER A 41 19.33 -52.18 32.14
C SER A 41 20.17 -51.60 31.03
N THR A 42 20.02 -52.14 29.83
CA THR A 42 20.79 -51.67 28.68
C THR A 42 20.29 -50.28 28.32
N CYS A 43 19.03 -49.95 28.67
CA CYS A 43 18.43 -48.64 28.53
C CYS A 43 19.07 -47.60 29.46
N SER A 44 19.76 -46.62 28.86
CA SER A 44 20.24 -45.42 29.55
C SER A 44 20.11 -44.21 28.63
N SER A 45 19.91 -43.02 29.18
CA SER A 45 19.91 -41.78 28.38
C SER A 45 21.17 -41.62 27.53
N ALA A 46 22.30 -42.19 27.97
CA ALA A 46 23.57 -42.18 27.25
C ALA A 46 23.50 -42.95 25.91
N LEU A 47 22.66 -43.98 25.77
CA LEU A 47 22.47 -44.69 24.49
C LEU A 47 22.04 -43.75 23.36
N PHE A 48 21.23 -42.76 23.68
CA PHE A 48 20.70 -41.78 22.72
C PHE A 48 21.63 -40.59 22.49
N SER A 49 22.82 -40.60 23.09
CA SER A 49 23.88 -39.60 22.92
C SER A 49 25.07 -40.11 22.09
N THR A 50 24.93 -41.27 21.46
CA THR A 50 25.94 -41.86 20.56
C THR A 50 26.10 -41.05 19.27
N ALA A 51 27.19 -41.27 18.52
CA ALA A 51 27.55 -40.46 17.33
C ALA A 51 26.53 -40.48 16.18
N SER A 52 25.56 -41.41 16.22
CA SER A 52 24.44 -41.46 15.27
C SER A 52 23.21 -41.99 16.03
N PRO A 53 22.60 -41.17 16.89
CA PRO A 53 21.45 -41.61 17.65
C PRO A 53 20.23 -41.72 16.70
N PRO A 54 19.26 -42.59 17.00
CA PRO A 54 18.02 -42.64 16.22
C PRO A 54 17.40 -41.25 16.15
N ALA A 55 17.00 -40.86 14.95
CA ALA A 55 16.37 -39.57 14.72
C ALA A 55 15.08 -39.44 15.55
N TRP A 56 14.79 -38.23 15.99
CA TRP A 56 13.50 -37.93 16.62
C TRP A 56 12.38 -38.06 15.59
N ALA A 57 11.45 -38.96 15.87
CA ALA A 57 10.22 -39.14 15.11
C ALA A 57 9.11 -38.29 15.78
N PRO A 58 8.65 -37.20 15.14
CA PRO A 58 7.51 -36.45 15.67
C PRO A 58 6.25 -37.31 15.63
N LEU A 59 5.45 -37.28 16.71
CA LEU A 59 4.22 -38.05 16.80
C LEU A 59 3.06 -37.32 16.11
N GLY A 60 3.23 -37.04 14.81
CA GLY A 60 2.33 -36.23 13.99
C GLY A 60 3.05 -35.02 13.36
N ALA A 61 2.53 -34.51 12.24
CA ALA A 61 3.22 -33.57 11.36
C ALA A 61 3.49 -32.16 11.95
N ALA A 62 2.89 -31.84 13.11
CA ALA A 62 3.17 -30.64 13.90
C ALA A 62 3.16 -30.93 15.41
N SER A 63 3.42 -32.19 15.81
CA SER A 63 3.33 -32.58 17.21
C SER A 63 4.45 -31.94 18.04
N PRO A 64 4.13 -31.32 19.20
CA PRO A 64 5.16 -30.86 20.13
C PRO A 64 5.85 -32.05 20.81
N VAL A 65 5.30 -33.27 20.67
CA VAL A 65 5.84 -34.52 21.20
C VAL A 65 6.55 -35.29 20.10
N SER A 66 7.81 -35.62 20.33
CA SER A 66 8.59 -36.51 19.49
C SER A 66 9.11 -37.68 20.31
N LEU A 67 9.27 -38.83 19.67
CA LEU A 67 9.88 -40.00 20.30
C LEU A 67 11.04 -40.52 19.46
N ARG A 68 11.92 -41.24 20.12
CA ARG A 68 12.91 -42.12 19.49
C ARG A 68 13.07 -43.34 20.36
N SER A 69 13.51 -44.44 19.78
CA SER A 69 13.63 -45.70 20.51
C SER A 69 14.81 -46.53 20.03
N ILE A 70 15.26 -47.43 20.90
CA ILE A 70 16.28 -48.44 20.61
C ILE A 70 15.76 -49.76 21.18
N VAL A 71 15.62 -50.76 20.31
CA VAL A 71 15.25 -52.12 20.70
C VAL A 71 16.50 -52.86 21.14
N GLN A 72 16.45 -53.49 22.32
CA GLN A 72 17.56 -54.24 22.91
C GLN A 72 17.05 -55.58 23.44
N GLY A 73 17.23 -56.63 22.64
CA GLY A 73 16.70 -57.96 22.95
C GLY A 73 15.17 -57.96 23.00
N GLU A 74 14.61 -58.40 24.13
CA GLU A 74 13.15 -58.48 24.34
C GLU A 74 12.54 -57.20 24.92
N SER A 75 13.33 -56.13 25.08
CA SER A 75 12.88 -54.85 25.64
C SER A 75 13.18 -53.68 24.70
N ILE A 76 12.45 -52.60 24.88
CA ILE A 76 12.62 -51.35 24.13
C ILE A 76 12.90 -50.20 25.09
N CYS A 77 13.93 -49.44 24.77
CA CYS A 77 14.26 -48.19 25.41
C CYS A 77 13.62 -47.06 24.59
N VAL A 78 12.74 -46.27 25.20
CA VAL A 78 12.01 -45.17 24.55
C VAL A 78 12.40 -43.86 25.20
N GLN A 79 12.77 -42.89 24.38
CA GLN A 79 13.00 -41.52 24.80
C GLN A 79 11.99 -40.60 24.13
N VAL A 80 11.30 -39.79 24.93
CA VAL A 80 10.22 -38.91 24.52
C VAL A 80 10.59 -37.48 24.88
N SER A 81 10.39 -36.54 23.96
CA SER A 81 10.66 -35.12 24.15
C SER A 81 9.42 -34.30 23.85
N LEU A 82 9.06 -33.41 24.77
CA LEU A 82 8.11 -32.33 24.57
C LEU A 82 8.88 -31.02 24.34
N GLN A 83 8.68 -30.38 23.19
CA GLN A 83 9.35 -29.14 22.81
C GLN A 83 8.35 -28.01 22.60
N ASN A 84 8.79 -26.76 22.79
CA ASN A 84 8.03 -25.54 22.54
C ASN A 84 6.72 -25.42 23.35
N GLN A 85 6.62 -26.10 24.49
CA GLN A 85 5.47 -26.01 25.42
C GLN A 85 5.95 -25.70 26.84
N PRO A 86 6.54 -24.51 27.10
CA PRO A 86 7.19 -24.19 28.37
C PRO A 86 6.21 -24.07 29.55
N THR A 87 4.91 -23.94 29.27
CA THR A 87 3.84 -23.81 30.28
C THR A 87 3.13 -25.12 30.58
N ALA A 88 3.50 -26.23 29.93
CA ALA A 88 2.87 -27.53 30.16
C ALA A 88 3.11 -28.01 31.60
N THR A 89 2.05 -28.47 32.25
CA THR A 89 2.07 -29.00 33.63
C THR A 89 2.23 -30.52 33.64
N TRP A 90 1.79 -31.20 32.57
CA TRP A 90 1.97 -32.63 32.36
C TRP A 90 1.86 -33.01 30.88
N PHE A 91 2.41 -34.17 30.51
CA PHE A 91 2.12 -34.83 29.24
C PHE A 91 2.02 -36.35 29.45
N ALA A 92 1.23 -37.02 28.62
CA ALA A 92 1.02 -38.45 28.66
C ALA A 92 1.32 -39.11 27.32
N LEU A 93 1.81 -40.35 27.35
CA LEU A 93 2.05 -41.19 26.19
C LEU A 93 1.46 -42.58 26.43
N ALA A 94 0.61 -43.07 25.54
CA ALA A 94 -0.01 -44.38 25.62
C ALA A 94 0.29 -45.19 24.35
N ILE A 95 0.76 -46.42 24.53
CA ILE A 95 0.78 -47.41 23.44
C ILE A 95 -0.55 -48.12 23.49
N ALA A 96 -1.38 -47.90 22.47
CA ALA A 96 -2.82 -48.15 22.54
C ALA A 96 -3.31 -49.04 21.40
N LYS A 97 -4.51 -49.60 21.58
CA LYS A 97 -5.16 -50.44 20.55
C LYS A 97 -5.93 -49.61 19.53
N SER A 98 -6.31 -48.38 19.87
CA SER A 98 -6.98 -47.44 18.98
C SER A 98 -6.30 -46.07 19.00
N SER A 99 -6.70 -45.18 18.10
CA SER A 99 -6.22 -43.79 18.04
C SER A 99 -6.78 -42.87 19.13
N ARG A 100 -7.50 -43.43 20.12
CA ARG A 100 -8.03 -42.69 21.28
C ARG A 100 -7.25 -43.03 22.55
N MET A 101 -7.07 -42.03 23.41
CA MET A 101 -6.36 -42.22 24.69
C MET A 101 -7.15 -43.08 25.68
N ILE A 102 -8.49 -43.02 25.65
CA ILE A 102 -9.38 -43.95 26.38
C ILE A 102 -9.75 -45.13 25.46
N ASN A 103 -9.51 -46.36 25.91
CA ASN A 103 -9.75 -47.58 25.14
C ASN A 103 -10.68 -48.54 25.89
N SER A 104 -11.34 -49.43 25.15
CA SER A 104 -12.07 -50.57 25.72
C SER A 104 -11.62 -51.86 25.04
N PRO A 105 -10.98 -52.81 25.75
CA PRO A 105 -10.57 -52.74 27.16
C PRO A 105 -9.51 -51.64 27.44
N PRO A 106 -9.43 -51.12 28.68
CA PRO A 106 -8.59 -49.98 29.02
C PRO A 106 -7.11 -50.25 28.83
N THR A 107 -6.38 -49.21 28.45
CA THR A 107 -4.93 -49.22 28.24
C THR A 107 -4.25 -48.31 29.24
N ASN A 108 -3.02 -48.63 29.62
CA ASN A 108 -2.23 -47.75 30.46
C ASN A 108 -1.50 -46.67 29.65
N ALA A 109 -1.22 -45.54 30.31
CA ALA A 109 -0.47 -44.43 29.75
C ALA A 109 0.64 -44.03 30.72
N VAL A 110 1.81 -43.72 30.17
CA VAL A 110 2.93 -43.13 30.91
C VAL A 110 2.66 -41.65 31.01
N LEU A 111 2.40 -41.17 32.22
CA LEU A 111 2.22 -39.76 32.53
C LEU A 111 3.51 -39.18 33.08
N PHE A 112 3.92 -38.03 32.57
CA PHE A 112 4.97 -37.20 33.14
C PHE A 112 4.40 -35.90 33.72
N THR A 113 4.79 -35.56 34.95
CA THR A 113 4.43 -34.28 35.57
C THR A 113 5.63 -33.36 35.69
N THR A 114 5.48 -32.10 35.24
CA THR A 114 6.62 -31.19 35.09
C THR A 114 7.08 -30.58 36.40
N HIS A 115 6.19 -30.42 37.38
CA HIS A 115 6.48 -29.80 38.67
C HIS A 115 7.43 -30.64 39.56
N ASN A 116 7.35 -31.97 39.49
CA ASN A 116 8.21 -32.88 40.27
C ASN A 116 9.18 -33.70 39.39
N ALA A 117 9.15 -33.51 38.07
CA ALA A 117 9.90 -34.29 37.08
C ALA A 117 9.76 -35.82 37.24
N THR A 118 8.57 -36.28 37.64
CA THR A 118 8.28 -37.70 37.86
C THR A 118 7.41 -38.25 36.74
N ALA A 119 7.63 -39.53 36.38
CA ALA A 119 6.76 -40.29 35.49
C ALA A 119 6.20 -41.53 36.18
N ALA A 120 4.94 -41.85 35.87
CA ALA A 120 4.23 -43.02 36.41
C ALA A 120 3.18 -43.54 35.42
N LEU A 121 2.81 -44.82 35.54
CA LEU A 121 1.72 -45.43 34.77
C LEU A 121 0.35 -45.17 35.41
N TYR A 122 -0.61 -44.80 34.57
CA TYR A 122 -2.02 -44.68 34.92
C TYR A 122 -2.88 -45.52 33.96
N VAL A 123 -3.87 -46.21 34.49
CA VAL A 123 -4.91 -46.90 33.71
C VAL A 123 -6.02 -45.91 33.40
N LEU A 124 -6.41 -45.84 32.13
CA LEU A 124 -7.40 -44.88 31.64
C LEU A 124 -8.70 -45.62 31.27
N GLU A 125 -9.65 -45.66 32.19
CA GLU A 125 -10.93 -46.39 32.03
C GLU A 125 -12.06 -45.50 31.50
N ASP A 126 -12.12 -44.25 31.95
CA ASP A 126 -13.11 -43.25 31.52
C ASP A 126 -12.43 -41.89 31.27
N ALA A 127 -13.06 -41.05 30.44
CA ALA A 127 -12.58 -39.71 30.12
C ALA A 127 -12.74 -38.71 31.29
N ALA A 128 -13.54 -39.03 32.30
CA ALA A 128 -13.67 -38.24 33.52
C ALA A 128 -12.45 -38.42 34.44
N PRO A 129 -12.02 -37.40 35.21
CA PRO A 129 -10.89 -37.50 36.13
C PRO A 129 -10.98 -38.66 37.14
N LEU A 130 -12.19 -39.09 37.50
CA LEU A 130 -12.43 -40.22 38.40
C LEU A 130 -12.13 -41.60 37.76
N GLY A 131 -12.07 -41.70 36.43
CA GLY A 131 -11.75 -42.93 35.69
C GLY A 131 -10.27 -43.08 35.33
N VAL A 132 -9.40 -42.24 35.92
CA VAL A 132 -7.95 -42.29 35.75
C VAL A 132 -7.33 -42.84 37.04
N HIS A 133 -6.80 -44.06 36.98
CA HIS A 133 -6.34 -44.78 38.16
C HIS A 133 -4.83 -45.00 38.12
N TYR A 134 -4.13 -44.72 39.23
CA TYR A 134 -2.69 -45.01 39.34
C TYR A 134 -2.45 -46.53 39.32
N GLN A 135 -1.58 -46.99 38.42
CA GLN A 135 -1.23 -48.41 38.33
C GLN A 135 -0.21 -48.74 39.44
N THR A 136 -0.56 -49.66 40.34
CA THR A 136 0.25 -49.98 41.53
C THR A 136 1.48 -50.84 41.22
N ASP A 137 1.38 -51.79 40.29
CA ASP A 137 2.52 -52.57 39.77
C ASP A 137 3.02 -51.94 38.47
N GLN A 138 4.02 -51.07 38.58
CA GLN A 138 4.60 -50.37 37.42
C GLN A 138 5.80 -51.09 36.85
N THR A 139 6.61 -51.73 37.69
CA THR A 139 7.94 -52.25 37.33
C THR A 139 7.90 -53.40 36.33
N SER A 140 6.77 -54.09 36.21
CA SER A 140 6.55 -55.13 35.21
C SER A 140 6.28 -54.55 33.81
N SER A 141 5.61 -53.40 33.71
CA SER A 141 5.20 -52.75 32.45
C SER A 141 6.12 -51.62 32.00
N LEU A 142 6.78 -50.92 32.94
CA LEU A 142 7.56 -49.73 32.69
C LEU A 142 8.62 -49.51 33.78
N ARG A 143 9.84 -49.22 33.37
CA ARG A 143 10.88 -48.70 34.25
C ARG A 143 11.35 -47.34 33.76
N VAL A 144 11.09 -46.29 34.54
CA VAL A 144 11.63 -44.95 34.26
C VAL A 144 13.13 -44.96 34.49
N VAL A 145 13.89 -44.52 33.49
CA VAL A 145 15.36 -44.52 33.49
C VAL A 145 15.92 -43.14 33.82
N ASP A 146 15.33 -42.10 33.23
CA ASP A 146 15.76 -40.71 33.42
C ASP A 146 14.63 -39.75 33.08
N SER A 147 14.56 -38.63 33.79
CA SER A 147 13.60 -37.56 33.54
C SER A 147 14.24 -36.20 33.76
N VAL A 148 14.20 -35.36 32.73
CA VAL A 148 14.90 -34.08 32.72
C VAL A 148 13.97 -32.96 32.24
N VAL A 149 13.93 -31.85 32.98
CA VAL A 149 13.30 -30.59 32.58
C VAL A 149 14.40 -29.54 32.45
N ALA A 150 14.72 -29.11 31.22
CA ALA A 150 15.80 -28.17 30.96
C ALA A 150 15.53 -27.29 29.72
N ASN A 151 15.89 -26.00 29.78
CA ASN A 151 15.77 -25.04 28.67
C ASN A 151 14.38 -24.96 28.00
N GLY A 152 13.30 -25.11 28.76
CA GLY A 152 11.93 -25.06 28.23
C GLY A 152 11.50 -26.31 27.45
N GLY A 153 12.34 -27.35 27.41
CA GLY A 153 12.04 -28.67 26.89
C GLY A 153 12.02 -29.73 27.99
N ILE A 154 11.20 -30.76 27.80
CA ILE A 154 11.03 -31.85 28.76
C ILE A 154 11.39 -33.16 28.06
N THR A 155 12.23 -33.99 28.68
CA THR A 155 12.62 -35.29 28.13
C THR A 155 12.43 -36.38 29.18
N LEU A 156 11.76 -37.46 28.77
CA LEU A 156 11.56 -38.66 29.57
C LEU A 156 12.18 -39.86 28.85
N THR A 157 13.01 -40.63 29.55
CA THR A 157 13.55 -41.90 29.05
C THR A 157 13.04 -43.04 29.92
N TYR A 158 12.46 -44.06 29.32
CA TYR A 158 11.98 -45.24 30.02
C TYR A 158 12.24 -46.52 29.22
N GLU A 159 12.29 -47.64 29.94
CA GLU A 159 12.42 -48.99 29.40
C GLU A 159 11.11 -49.74 29.60
N ARG A 160 10.70 -50.54 28.60
CA ARG A 160 9.60 -51.50 28.75
C ARG A 160 9.83 -52.78 27.95
N PRO A 161 9.23 -53.92 28.35
CA PRO A 161 9.24 -55.13 27.53
C PRO A 161 8.48 -54.94 26.20
N LEU A 162 8.86 -55.68 25.17
CA LEU A 162 8.13 -55.72 23.89
C LEU A 162 6.79 -56.46 24.04
N SER A 163 6.73 -57.52 24.84
CA SER A 163 5.49 -58.22 25.18
C SER A 163 4.67 -57.46 26.22
N ALA A 164 3.34 -57.57 26.18
CA ALA A 164 2.47 -57.04 27.22
C ALA A 164 2.75 -57.75 28.56
N ALA A 165 3.15 -56.99 29.58
CA ALA A 165 3.45 -57.51 30.91
C ALA A 165 2.22 -57.52 31.84
N SER A 166 1.20 -56.72 31.52
CA SER A 166 -0.09 -56.66 32.20
C SER A 166 -1.26 -56.68 31.21
N SER A 167 -2.49 -56.87 31.69
CA SER A 167 -3.70 -56.83 30.86
C SER A 167 -3.99 -55.46 30.24
N PHE A 168 -3.37 -54.40 30.75
CA PHE A 168 -3.52 -53.02 30.27
C PHE A 168 -2.43 -52.61 29.27
N ASP A 169 -1.37 -53.41 29.14
CA ASP A 169 -0.31 -53.16 28.16
C ASP A 169 -0.73 -53.61 26.76
N VAL A 170 -0.24 -52.87 25.77
CA VAL A 170 -0.29 -53.30 24.37
C VAL A 170 1.10 -53.80 23.97
N PRO A 171 1.22 -55.02 23.40
CA PRO A 171 2.51 -55.53 22.94
C PRO A 171 2.99 -54.74 21.72
N ILE A 172 4.29 -54.51 21.61
CA ILE A 172 4.93 -53.95 20.42
C ILE A 172 5.49 -55.11 19.61
N THR A 173 4.94 -55.31 18.41
CA THR A 173 5.53 -56.20 17.41
C THR A 173 6.43 -55.39 16.49
N LEU A 174 7.68 -55.81 16.37
CA LEU A 174 8.64 -55.13 15.50
C LEU A 174 8.19 -55.17 14.03
N ASP A 175 8.54 -54.14 13.28
CA ASP A 175 8.19 -53.91 11.86
C ASP A 175 6.67 -53.83 11.59
N VAL A 176 5.84 -53.82 12.63
CA VAL A 176 4.39 -53.61 12.54
C VAL A 176 4.04 -52.23 13.10
N PRO A 177 3.25 -51.41 12.38
CA PRO A 177 2.79 -50.12 12.89
C PRO A 177 2.02 -50.28 14.21
N THR A 178 2.50 -49.63 15.26
CA THR A 178 1.88 -49.62 16.59
C THR A 178 1.28 -48.26 16.86
N THR A 179 0.04 -48.19 17.34
CA THR A 179 -0.62 -46.92 17.65
C THR A 179 -0.04 -46.31 18.93
N VAL A 180 0.44 -45.09 18.83
CA VAL A 180 0.97 -44.31 19.95
C VAL A 180 0.17 -43.01 20.06
N ASN A 181 -0.53 -42.86 21.19
CA ASN A 181 -1.33 -41.68 21.50
C ASN A 181 -0.58 -40.80 22.50
N TRP A 182 -0.71 -39.49 22.35
CA TRP A 182 -0.12 -38.52 23.27
C TRP A 182 -1.12 -37.42 23.62
N ALA A 183 -0.94 -36.84 24.80
CA ALA A 183 -1.72 -35.70 25.27
C ALA A 183 -0.85 -34.77 26.12
N VAL A 184 -1.13 -33.46 26.07
CA VAL A 184 -0.45 -32.44 26.85
C VAL A 184 -1.51 -31.59 27.54
N GLY A 185 -1.35 -31.39 28.85
CA GLY A 185 -2.21 -30.55 29.66
C GLY A 185 -1.48 -29.34 30.24
N PHE A 186 -2.22 -28.26 30.42
CA PHE A 186 -1.72 -27.02 31.05
C PHE A 186 -2.29 -26.78 32.46
N SER A 187 -3.19 -27.64 32.95
CA SER A 187 -3.75 -27.64 34.30
C SER A 187 -3.24 -28.81 35.16
N THR A 188 -3.64 -28.92 36.44
CA THR A 188 -3.08 -29.96 37.34
C THR A 188 -3.68 -31.33 37.03
N PHE A 189 -2.87 -32.33 36.71
CA PHE A 189 -3.37 -33.70 36.43
C PHE A 189 -3.97 -34.37 37.69
N PRO A 190 -5.07 -35.16 37.58
CA PRO A 190 -5.82 -35.47 36.36
C PRO A 190 -6.87 -34.39 36.04
N ASP A 191 -6.79 -33.84 34.83
CA ASP A 191 -7.72 -32.87 34.26
C ASP A 191 -7.67 -32.99 32.73
N TYR A 192 -8.53 -32.28 32.01
CA TYR A 192 -8.62 -32.37 30.55
C TYR A 192 -7.34 -31.87 29.86
N HIS A 193 -6.93 -32.55 28.79
CA HIS A 193 -5.81 -32.13 27.94
C HIS A 193 -6.27 -31.14 26.87
N GLU A 194 -5.47 -30.13 26.58
CA GLU A 194 -5.76 -29.15 25.53
C GLU A 194 -5.10 -29.52 24.18
N LEU A 195 -4.02 -30.30 24.20
CA LEU A 195 -3.39 -30.85 23.01
C LEU A 195 -3.39 -32.37 23.07
N GLN A 196 -3.68 -33.01 21.95
CA GLN A 196 -3.64 -34.46 21.81
C GLN A 196 -3.29 -34.86 20.38
N GLY A 197 -2.84 -36.09 20.22
CA GLY A 197 -2.63 -36.68 18.91
C GLY A 197 -2.42 -38.18 18.98
N SER A 198 -2.44 -38.79 17.81
CA SER A 198 -2.18 -40.22 17.61
C SER A 198 -1.28 -40.38 16.39
N ALA A 199 -0.34 -41.32 16.47
CA ALA A 199 0.52 -41.68 15.36
C ALA A 199 0.72 -43.19 15.31
N HIS A 200 0.77 -43.74 14.11
CA HIS A 200 1.23 -45.12 13.91
C HIS A 200 2.75 -45.12 13.79
N VAL A 201 3.40 -45.70 14.79
CA VAL A 201 4.85 -45.77 14.90
C VAL A 201 5.28 -47.22 14.68
N THR A 202 6.11 -47.45 13.67
CA THR A 202 6.71 -48.76 13.43
C THR A 202 8.04 -48.83 14.16
N PHE A 203 8.12 -49.67 15.18
CA PHE A 203 9.37 -49.93 15.91
C PHE A 203 10.17 -51.00 15.16
N THR A 204 11.46 -50.75 14.93
CA THR A 204 12.32 -51.63 14.13
C THR A 204 13.60 -51.96 14.91
N ASP A 205 14.27 -53.07 14.57
CA ASP A 205 15.53 -53.52 15.18
C ASP A 205 16.80 -52.92 14.54
N GLY A 206 16.64 -52.04 13.54
CA GLY A 206 17.73 -51.32 12.89
C GLY A 206 17.30 -50.55 11.63
N PRO A 207 18.16 -49.70 11.06
CA PRO A 207 17.82 -48.90 9.89
C PRO A 207 17.74 -49.78 8.62
N LYS A 208 16.53 -50.22 8.27
CA LYS A 208 16.18 -50.73 6.93
C LYS A 208 15.40 -49.66 6.16
N PRO A 209 15.66 -49.44 4.86
CA PRO A 209 14.85 -48.53 4.04
C PRO A 209 13.41 -49.08 3.92
N PRO A 210 12.38 -48.24 4.07
CA PRO A 210 10.99 -48.70 4.14
C PRO A 210 10.48 -49.23 2.79
N THR A 211 9.75 -50.34 2.83
CA THR A 211 9.14 -51.04 1.69
C THR A 211 7.66 -50.65 1.45
N VAL A 212 7.13 -49.65 2.16
CA VAL A 212 5.70 -49.27 2.15
C VAL A 212 5.52 -47.76 1.93
N CYS A 213 4.55 -47.37 1.09
CA CYS A 213 4.22 -45.96 0.80
C CYS A 213 3.99 -45.17 2.09
N SER A 214 4.68 -44.03 2.23
CA SER A 214 4.61 -43.16 3.42
C SER A 214 5.08 -41.74 3.07
N PRO A 215 4.66 -40.70 3.83
CA PRO A 215 5.10 -39.32 3.58
C PRO A 215 6.63 -39.14 3.65
N SER A 216 7.32 -39.96 4.44
CA SER A 216 8.78 -39.91 4.58
C SER A 216 9.53 -40.30 3.30
N LEU A 217 8.99 -41.21 2.50
CA LEU A 217 9.54 -41.58 1.18
C LEU A 217 9.53 -40.41 0.19
N LEU A 218 8.61 -39.46 0.36
CA LEU A 218 8.40 -38.33 -0.54
C LEU A 218 9.10 -37.05 -0.05
N LYS A 219 9.70 -37.06 1.15
CA LYS A 219 10.34 -35.89 1.77
C LYS A 219 11.53 -35.37 0.97
N GLU A 220 12.28 -36.25 0.32
CA GLU A 220 13.44 -35.91 -0.52
C GLU A 220 13.08 -35.84 -2.02
N VAL A 221 11.83 -36.14 -2.38
CA VAL A 221 11.35 -36.10 -3.77
C VAL A 221 10.88 -34.68 -4.08
N PRO A 222 11.40 -34.01 -5.13
CA PRO A 222 10.97 -32.66 -5.50
C PRO A 222 9.48 -32.61 -5.82
N ALA A 223 8.78 -31.58 -5.32
CA ALA A 223 7.39 -31.31 -5.68
C ALA A 223 7.29 -30.63 -7.04
N VAL A 224 6.40 -31.13 -7.89
CA VAL A 224 6.06 -30.55 -9.19
C VAL A 224 4.76 -29.78 -9.04
N ARG A 225 4.75 -28.46 -9.29
CA ARG A 225 3.49 -27.71 -9.37
C ARG A 225 2.70 -28.15 -10.61
N LEU A 226 1.40 -28.35 -10.43
CA LEU A 226 0.47 -28.66 -11.51
C LEU A 226 0.10 -27.35 -12.21
N ASN A 227 0.82 -27.00 -13.27
CA ASN A 227 0.76 -25.71 -13.96
C ASN A 227 1.07 -24.53 -13.02
N ASP A 228 0.57 -23.33 -13.29
CA ASP A 228 0.64 -22.17 -12.37
C ASP A 228 -0.49 -22.18 -11.32
N GLY A 229 -1.18 -23.33 -11.14
CA GLY A 229 -2.27 -23.52 -10.19
C GLY A 229 -1.83 -23.78 -8.74
N PRO A 230 -2.79 -23.83 -7.80
CA PRO A 230 -2.52 -23.92 -6.36
C PRO A 230 -2.10 -25.33 -5.89
N LEU A 231 -2.05 -26.32 -6.78
CA LEU A 231 -1.73 -27.71 -6.47
C LEU A 231 -0.30 -28.10 -6.86
N SER A 232 0.34 -28.94 -6.05
CA SER A 232 1.62 -29.59 -6.35
C SER A 232 1.58 -31.09 -6.05
N ILE A 233 2.38 -31.87 -6.79
CA ILE A 233 2.41 -33.32 -6.74
C ILE A 233 3.85 -33.83 -6.53
N GLN A 234 4.01 -34.87 -5.72
CA GLN A 234 5.23 -35.66 -5.58
C GLN A 234 4.87 -37.13 -5.80
N SER A 235 5.77 -37.93 -6.37
CA SER A 235 5.56 -39.37 -6.46
C SER A 235 6.86 -40.16 -6.45
N VAL A 236 6.82 -41.39 -5.93
CA VAL A 236 7.91 -42.36 -5.99
C VAL A 236 7.33 -43.76 -6.14
N PHE A 237 7.98 -44.65 -6.88
CA PHE A 237 7.51 -46.03 -6.98
C PHE A 237 7.96 -46.86 -5.78
N VAL A 238 7.02 -47.61 -5.24
CA VAL A 238 7.22 -48.58 -4.17
C VAL A 238 7.13 -49.96 -4.83
N GLY A 239 8.29 -50.57 -5.12
CA GLY A 239 8.37 -51.79 -5.93
C GLY A 239 8.17 -51.55 -7.42
N ALA A 240 7.69 -52.57 -8.16
CA ALA A 240 7.51 -52.51 -9.61
C ALA A 240 6.07 -52.20 -10.07
N THR A 241 5.11 -52.19 -9.15
CA THR A 241 3.68 -52.18 -9.47
C THR A 241 2.90 -51.02 -8.86
N THR A 242 3.51 -50.24 -7.96
CA THR A 242 2.79 -49.28 -7.13
C THR A 242 3.50 -47.93 -7.09
N ALA A 243 2.73 -46.85 -7.20
CA ALA A 243 3.16 -45.47 -7.01
C ALA A 243 2.62 -44.93 -5.68
N CYS A 244 3.51 -44.30 -4.91
CA CYS A 244 3.14 -43.46 -3.77
C CYS A 244 3.03 -42.02 -4.29
N ILE A 245 1.90 -41.35 -4.09
CA ILE A 245 1.61 -40.04 -4.70
C ILE A 245 1.16 -39.08 -3.61
N GLN A 246 1.85 -37.96 -3.43
CA GLN A 246 1.42 -36.86 -2.55
C GLN A 246 0.88 -35.72 -3.39
N VAL A 247 -0.26 -35.16 -2.99
CA VAL A 247 -0.84 -33.95 -3.56
C VAL A 247 -0.96 -32.90 -2.47
N THR A 248 -0.65 -31.66 -2.80
CA THR A 248 -0.54 -30.55 -1.84
C THR A 248 -1.20 -29.29 -2.42
N LEU A 249 -2.22 -28.77 -1.75
CA LEU A 249 -2.87 -27.50 -2.00
C LEU A 249 -2.24 -26.41 -1.13
N THR A 250 -1.87 -25.28 -1.76
CA THR A 250 -1.32 -24.08 -1.13
C THR A 250 -2.11 -22.84 -1.56
N ASP A 251 -2.20 -21.83 -0.69
CA ASP A 251 -2.74 -20.50 -0.99
C ASP A 251 -4.23 -20.45 -1.41
N ALA A 252 -5.04 -21.40 -0.94
CA ALA A 252 -6.48 -21.47 -1.23
C ALA A 252 -7.34 -21.64 0.06
N PRO A 253 -7.47 -20.59 0.89
CA PRO A 253 -8.14 -20.67 2.19
C PRO A 253 -9.67 -20.90 2.10
N GLU A 254 -10.28 -20.60 0.95
CA GLU A 254 -11.71 -20.75 0.70
C GLU A 254 -12.09 -22.09 0.06
N ALA A 255 -11.11 -22.97 -0.21
CA ALA A 255 -11.38 -24.26 -0.81
C ALA A 255 -12.16 -25.19 0.14
N ALA A 256 -13.25 -25.78 -0.37
CA ALA A 256 -14.00 -26.83 0.31
C ALA A 256 -13.56 -28.23 -0.15
N TRP A 257 -13.12 -28.37 -1.40
CA TRP A 257 -12.59 -29.62 -1.95
C TRP A 257 -11.56 -29.38 -3.06
N PHE A 258 -10.73 -30.38 -3.30
CA PHE A 258 -9.88 -30.44 -4.49
C PHE A 258 -9.74 -31.87 -4.98
N GLY A 259 -9.63 -32.06 -6.29
CA GLY A 259 -9.60 -33.38 -6.91
C GLY A 259 -8.50 -33.55 -7.94
N LEU A 260 -8.11 -34.80 -8.16
CA LEU A 260 -7.14 -35.22 -9.17
C LEU A 260 -7.67 -36.42 -9.94
N SER A 261 -7.50 -36.40 -11.26
CA SER A 261 -7.91 -37.49 -12.15
C SER A 261 -6.80 -37.84 -13.15
N PHE A 262 -6.56 -39.13 -13.32
CA PHE A 262 -5.72 -39.64 -14.40
C PHE A 262 -6.60 -39.88 -15.62
N ALA A 263 -6.24 -39.30 -16.76
CA ALA A 263 -7.10 -39.23 -17.92
C ALA A 263 -6.35 -39.49 -19.24
N ALA A 264 -7.12 -39.82 -20.28
CA ALA A 264 -6.60 -39.95 -21.65
C ALA A 264 -6.51 -38.59 -22.36
N THR A 265 -7.31 -37.60 -21.94
CA THR A 265 -7.31 -36.23 -22.47
C THR A 265 -7.16 -35.21 -21.35
N THR A 266 -6.96 -33.94 -21.72
CA THR A 266 -6.87 -32.80 -20.78
C THR A 266 -8.22 -32.39 -20.19
N ASN A 267 -9.33 -32.98 -20.63
CA ASN A 267 -10.65 -32.75 -20.07
C ASN A 267 -10.86 -33.57 -18.80
N MET A 268 -11.47 -32.99 -17.75
CA MET A 268 -11.75 -33.71 -16.51
C MET A 268 -12.75 -34.86 -16.72
N ILE A 269 -13.65 -34.76 -17.70
CA ILE A 269 -14.62 -35.80 -18.07
C ILE A 269 -14.23 -36.33 -19.46
N ASN A 270 -13.98 -37.63 -19.58
CA ASN A 270 -13.46 -38.27 -20.79
C ASN A 270 -14.47 -39.25 -21.41
N SER A 271 -14.25 -39.60 -22.68
CA SER A 271 -14.89 -40.75 -23.32
C SER A 271 -13.80 -41.68 -23.87
N PRO A 272 -13.63 -42.89 -23.34
CA PRO A 272 -14.38 -43.51 -22.23
C PRO A 272 -14.18 -42.79 -20.88
N ALA A 273 -15.18 -42.90 -20.00
CA ALA A 273 -15.23 -42.23 -18.70
C ALA A 273 -14.02 -42.54 -17.82
N ASN A 274 -13.55 -41.54 -17.08
CA ASN A 274 -12.43 -41.63 -16.15
C ASN A 274 -12.91 -41.46 -14.69
N ASN A 275 -12.08 -41.81 -13.72
CA ASN A 275 -12.35 -41.59 -12.30
C ASN A 275 -11.45 -40.50 -11.70
N ALA A 276 -11.93 -39.86 -10.65
CA ALA A 276 -11.21 -38.81 -9.94
C ALA A 276 -11.23 -39.07 -8.44
N LEU A 277 -10.09 -38.85 -7.79
CA LEU A 277 -10.01 -38.79 -6.34
C LEU A 277 -10.26 -37.36 -5.88
N VAL A 278 -11.30 -37.15 -5.07
CA VAL A 278 -11.67 -35.85 -4.53
C VAL A 278 -11.46 -35.85 -3.01
N TYR A 279 -10.65 -34.90 -2.53
CA TYR A 279 -10.42 -34.69 -1.11
C TYR A 279 -11.33 -33.57 -0.58
N HIS A 280 -12.17 -33.93 0.38
CA HIS A 280 -13.09 -33.03 1.07
C HIS A 280 -12.38 -32.44 2.30
N ILE A 281 -12.05 -31.15 2.24
CA ILE A 281 -11.22 -30.49 3.26
C ILE A 281 -11.90 -30.47 4.64
N PRO A 282 -13.20 -30.11 4.78
CA PRO A 282 -13.87 -30.07 6.09
C PRO A 282 -13.93 -31.41 6.81
N ASN A 283 -14.09 -32.49 6.05
CA ASN A 283 -14.27 -33.84 6.59
C ASN A 283 -12.97 -34.64 6.64
N SER A 284 -11.88 -34.10 6.05
CA SER A 284 -10.60 -34.78 5.88
C SER A 284 -10.73 -36.19 5.26
N THR A 285 -11.65 -36.34 4.33
CA THR A 285 -11.94 -37.60 3.64
C THR A 285 -11.62 -37.50 2.15
N ALA A 286 -11.12 -38.59 1.58
CA ALA A 286 -10.96 -38.73 0.13
C ALA A 286 -11.99 -39.73 -0.41
N VAL A 287 -12.66 -39.38 -1.50
CA VAL A 287 -13.69 -40.20 -2.15
C VAL A 287 -13.38 -40.28 -3.64
N THR A 288 -13.44 -41.49 -4.21
CA THR A 288 -13.25 -41.71 -5.64
C THR A 288 -14.61 -41.62 -6.35
N TYR A 289 -14.71 -40.80 -7.38
CA TYR A 289 -15.91 -40.61 -8.19
C TYR A 289 -15.66 -41.04 -9.65
N ASP A 290 -16.64 -41.70 -10.25
CA ASP A 290 -16.66 -41.98 -11.68
C ASP A 290 -17.28 -40.78 -12.42
N LEU A 291 -16.55 -40.24 -13.40
CA LEU A 291 -16.89 -39.02 -14.14
C LEU A 291 -17.47 -39.39 -15.51
N VAL A 292 -18.80 -39.55 -15.58
CA VAL A 292 -19.46 -40.11 -16.76
C VAL A 292 -19.90 -39.04 -17.77
N ALA A 293 -20.44 -37.91 -17.30
CA ALA A 293 -20.89 -36.79 -18.15
C ALA A 293 -20.87 -35.47 -17.38
N ALA A 294 -20.90 -34.34 -18.11
CA ALA A 294 -20.87 -32.98 -17.57
C ALA A 294 -22.22 -32.54 -16.98
N ALA A 295 -22.71 -33.28 -15.99
CA ALA A 295 -23.88 -32.94 -15.19
C ALA A 295 -23.69 -33.45 -13.74
N PRO A 296 -24.10 -32.72 -12.69
CA PRO A 296 -23.87 -33.12 -11.31
C PRO A 296 -24.39 -34.53 -10.97
N GLU A 297 -25.53 -34.92 -11.55
CA GLU A 297 -26.13 -36.26 -11.42
C GLU A 297 -25.32 -37.38 -12.08
N SER A 298 -24.37 -37.03 -12.95
CA SER A 298 -23.48 -37.96 -13.67
C SER A 298 -22.11 -38.13 -13.01
N VAL A 299 -21.89 -37.48 -11.85
CA VAL A 299 -20.71 -37.66 -10.99
C VAL A 299 -21.12 -38.54 -9.82
N VAL A 300 -20.79 -39.83 -9.90
CA VAL A 300 -21.24 -40.83 -8.92
C VAL A 300 -20.07 -41.40 -8.14
N PRO A 301 -20.19 -41.64 -6.82
CA PRO A 301 -19.15 -42.33 -6.06
C PRO A 301 -18.86 -43.71 -6.68
N SER A 302 -17.59 -44.01 -6.93
CA SER A 302 -17.21 -45.28 -7.53
C SER A 302 -17.61 -46.45 -6.63
N ALA A 303 -18.10 -47.54 -7.23
CA ALA A 303 -18.58 -48.72 -6.50
C ALA A 303 -17.49 -49.36 -5.61
N ASN A 304 -16.21 -49.21 -5.97
CA ASN A 304 -15.08 -49.61 -5.15
C ASN A 304 -14.13 -48.42 -4.89
N GLN A 305 -14.36 -47.76 -3.76
CA GLN A 305 -13.67 -46.52 -3.35
C GLN A 305 -12.15 -46.63 -3.23
N THR A 306 -11.62 -47.85 -3.05
CA THR A 306 -10.18 -48.10 -2.81
C THR A 306 -9.48 -48.84 -3.95
N ALA A 307 -10.19 -49.16 -5.04
CA ALA A 307 -9.62 -49.91 -6.15
C ALA A 307 -8.47 -49.15 -6.83
N SER A 308 -8.69 -47.87 -7.15
CA SER A 308 -7.72 -47.03 -7.87
C SER A 308 -6.81 -46.22 -6.96
N TYR A 309 -7.30 -45.79 -5.79
CA TYR A 309 -6.55 -44.95 -4.87
C TYR A 309 -6.79 -45.43 -3.44
N HIS A 310 -5.71 -45.66 -2.70
CA HIS A 310 -5.75 -45.99 -1.28
C HIS A 310 -5.12 -44.84 -0.48
N LEU A 311 -5.92 -44.10 0.28
CA LEU A 311 -5.42 -42.98 1.08
C LEU A 311 -4.56 -43.48 2.24
N VAL A 312 -3.29 -43.08 2.27
CA VAL A 312 -2.30 -43.50 3.29
C VAL A 312 -2.13 -42.42 4.37
N TYR A 313 -2.22 -41.15 3.99
CA TYR A 313 -2.02 -40.02 4.90
C TYR A 313 -2.75 -38.78 4.40
N ALA A 314 -3.25 -37.94 5.31
CA ALA A 314 -3.71 -36.59 4.99
C ALA A 314 -3.48 -35.63 6.15
N SER A 315 -3.30 -34.34 5.86
CA SER A 315 -2.99 -33.30 6.83
C SER A 315 -3.39 -31.92 6.32
N SER A 316 -3.83 -31.04 7.23
CA SER A 316 -4.09 -29.63 6.99
C SER A 316 -3.38 -28.81 8.07
N VAL A 317 -2.38 -28.01 7.69
CA VAL A 317 -1.57 -27.19 8.61
C VAL A 317 -1.26 -25.85 7.94
N ASP A 318 -1.45 -24.73 8.64
CA ASP A 318 -1.13 -23.36 8.16
C ASP A 318 -1.69 -23.02 6.77
N GLY A 319 -2.94 -23.41 6.49
CA GLY A 319 -3.59 -23.15 5.19
C GLY A 319 -3.09 -24.03 4.03
N LYS A 320 -2.23 -25.02 4.31
CA LYS A 320 -1.73 -26.01 3.36
C LYS A 320 -2.38 -27.36 3.60
N VAL A 321 -3.05 -27.91 2.59
CA VAL A 321 -3.75 -29.21 2.67
C VAL A 321 -3.01 -30.24 1.83
N THR A 322 -2.60 -31.35 2.44
CA THR A 322 -1.79 -32.40 1.80
C THR A 322 -2.41 -33.76 2.00
N TYR A 323 -2.48 -34.58 0.95
CA TYR A 323 -2.79 -36.02 1.06
C TYR A 323 -1.76 -36.88 0.33
N VAL A 324 -1.58 -38.12 0.79
CA VAL A 324 -0.72 -39.14 0.18
C VAL A 324 -1.54 -40.39 -0.08
N VAL A 325 -1.50 -40.90 -1.30
CA VAL A 325 -2.21 -42.09 -1.74
C VAL A 325 -1.25 -43.12 -2.31
N GLU A 326 -1.58 -44.38 -2.08
CA GLU A 326 -1.00 -45.52 -2.76
C GLU A 326 -1.89 -45.88 -3.95
N ARG A 327 -1.28 -46.05 -5.12
CA ARG A 327 -1.98 -46.31 -6.37
C ARG A 327 -1.25 -47.37 -7.19
N THR A 328 -1.97 -48.34 -7.73
CA THR A 328 -1.39 -49.30 -8.68
C THR A 328 -1.06 -48.62 -10.00
N LEU A 329 0.04 -49.05 -10.65
CA LEU A 329 0.42 -48.54 -11.96
C LEU A 329 -0.56 -49.00 -13.06
N ALA A 330 -1.08 -50.23 -12.96
CA ALA A 330 -2.15 -50.70 -13.84
C ALA A 330 -3.50 -50.07 -13.46
N ALA A 331 -4.36 -49.85 -14.45
CA ALA A 331 -5.75 -49.43 -14.23
C ALA A 331 -6.50 -50.51 -13.44
N ALA A 332 -7.08 -50.13 -12.31
CA ALA A 332 -7.78 -51.06 -11.42
C ALA A 332 -9.27 -51.24 -11.77
N THR A 333 -9.87 -50.27 -12.47
CA THR A 333 -11.28 -50.30 -12.90
C THR A 333 -11.41 -49.91 -14.38
N ALA A 334 -12.59 -50.10 -14.97
CA ALA A 334 -12.87 -49.72 -16.36
C ALA A 334 -12.85 -48.19 -16.58
N THR A 335 -12.99 -47.42 -15.51
CA THR A 335 -12.92 -45.94 -15.48
C THR A 335 -11.55 -45.44 -15.02
N ASP A 336 -10.58 -46.31 -14.76
CA ASP A 336 -9.23 -45.93 -14.33
C ASP A 336 -8.25 -45.95 -15.51
N VAL A 337 -7.22 -45.12 -15.45
CA VAL A 337 -6.22 -44.98 -16.52
C VAL A 337 -4.85 -45.43 -16.02
N ALA A 338 -4.20 -46.38 -16.69
CA ALA A 338 -2.90 -46.89 -16.22
C ALA A 338 -1.80 -45.80 -16.24
N ILE A 339 -0.96 -45.75 -15.19
CA ILE A 339 0.29 -44.99 -15.19
C ILE A 339 1.37 -45.86 -15.81
N LEU A 340 1.82 -45.48 -16.99
CA LEU A 340 2.93 -46.13 -17.65
C LEU A 340 4.25 -45.51 -17.15
N ALA A 341 5.09 -46.33 -16.53
CA ALA A 341 6.40 -45.90 -16.04
C ALA A 341 7.22 -45.24 -17.15
N ASP A 342 7.83 -44.09 -16.83
CA ASP A 342 8.64 -43.29 -17.74
C ASP A 342 7.93 -42.88 -19.05
N LYS A 343 6.59 -42.85 -19.03
CA LYS A 343 5.75 -42.31 -20.10
C LYS A 343 4.91 -41.15 -19.56
N PRO A 344 4.66 -40.11 -20.39
CA PRO A 344 3.77 -39.03 -20.01
C PRO A 344 2.35 -39.55 -19.75
N THR A 345 1.79 -39.19 -18.59
CA THR A 345 0.40 -39.44 -18.21
C THR A 345 -0.28 -38.10 -17.97
N ILE A 346 -1.50 -37.90 -18.47
CA ILE A 346 -2.25 -36.67 -18.25
C ILE A 346 -2.93 -36.75 -16.88
N VAL A 347 -2.78 -35.67 -16.12
CA VAL A 347 -3.34 -35.52 -14.78
C VAL A 347 -4.14 -34.22 -14.72
N ASN A 348 -5.47 -34.36 -14.62
CA ASN A 348 -6.41 -33.24 -14.54
C ASN A 348 -6.72 -32.94 -13.06
N TRP A 349 -6.90 -31.68 -12.73
CA TRP A 349 -7.15 -31.23 -11.36
C TRP A 349 -8.20 -30.12 -11.30
N ALA A 350 -8.91 -30.03 -10.18
CA ALA A 350 -9.88 -28.96 -9.91
C ALA A 350 -9.95 -28.65 -8.41
N VAL A 351 -10.36 -27.42 -8.09
CA VAL A 351 -10.56 -26.88 -6.74
C VAL A 351 -11.89 -26.13 -6.71
N GLY A 352 -12.71 -26.38 -5.69
CA GLY A 352 -14.00 -25.71 -5.50
C GLY A 352 -14.20 -25.21 -4.07
N SER A 353 -14.88 -24.07 -3.95
CA SER A 353 -15.23 -23.41 -2.68
C SER A 353 -16.60 -23.87 -2.12
N THR A 354 -17.41 -24.51 -2.95
CA THR A 354 -18.77 -25.03 -2.61
C THR A 354 -18.77 -26.56 -2.44
N SER A 355 -19.88 -27.18 -2.03
CA SER A 355 -19.97 -28.63 -1.87
C SER A 355 -19.72 -29.38 -3.18
N PHE A 356 -18.93 -30.45 -3.18
CA PHE A 356 -18.81 -31.31 -4.38
C PHE A 356 -20.07 -32.20 -4.52
N PRO A 357 -20.63 -32.41 -5.74
CA PRO A 357 -20.14 -32.03 -7.07
C PRO A 357 -20.80 -30.75 -7.65
N ASP A 358 -20.75 -29.62 -6.94
CA ASP A 358 -21.14 -28.31 -7.46
C ASP A 358 -19.98 -27.61 -8.21
N TYR A 359 -20.11 -26.30 -8.48
CA TYR A 359 -19.17 -25.50 -9.27
C TYR A 359 -17.71 -25.51 -8.72
N HIS A 360 -16.73 -25.61 -9.64
CA HIS A 360 -15.31 -25.42 -9.35
C HIS A 360 -14.80 -24.09 -9.92
N GLU A 361 -14.02 -23.35 -9.13
CA GLU A 361 -13.52 -22.01 -9.49
C GLU A 361 -12.14 -22.06 -10.15
N SER A 362 -11.41 -23.17 -10.00
CA SER A 362 -10.09 -23.35 -10.58
C SER A 362 -9.91 -24.79 -11.06
N GLN A 363 -9.40 -24.96 -12.27
CA GLN A 363 -9.11 -26.27 -12.86
C GLN A 363 -7.88 -26.20 -13.77
N GLY A 364 -7.31 -27.35 -14.09
CA GLY A 364 -6.23 -27.45 -15.06
C GLY A 364 -5.83 -28.89 -15.35
N SER A 365 -4.84 -29.06 -16.24
CA SER A 365 -4.30 -30.35 -16.63
C SER A 365 -2.78 -30.30 -16.81
N ALA A 366 -2.07 -31.33 -16.34
CA ALA A 366 -0.62 -31.41 -16.44
C ALA A 366 -0.20 -32.76 -17.05
N ARG A 367 0.77 -32.76 -17.97
CA ARG A 367 1.44 -34.00 -18.41
C ARG A 367 2.61 -34.30 -17.47
N LEU A 368 2.52 -35.43 -16.79
CA LEU A 368 3.49 -35.86 -15.80
C LEU A 368 4.13 -37.18 -16.21
N GLN A 369 5.46 -37.26 -16.09
CA GLN A 369 6.18 -38.51 -16.27
C GLN A 369 6.51 -39.07 -14.89
N PHE A 370 5.90 -40.20 -14.56
CA PHE A 370 6.12 -40.90 -13.31
C PHE A 370 7.25 -41.92 -13.48
N SER A 371 8.22 -41.89 -12.56
CA SER A 371 9.37 -42.78 -12.57
C SER A 371 9.59 -43.39 -11.19
N LYS A 372 10.53 -44.34 -11.12
CA LYS A 372 10.93 -44.94 -9.84
C LYS A 372 11.47 -43.93 -8.82
N TYR A 373 12.00 -42.80 -9.28
CA TYR A 373 12.70 -41.82 -8.42
C TYR A 373 11.91 -40.55 -8.14
N GLY A 374 10.76 -40.35 -8.78
CA GLY A 374 10.14 -39.05 -8.82
C GLY A 374 9.03 -38.94 -9.85
N VAL A 375 8.18 -37.93 -9.67
CA VAL A 375 7.38 -37.36 -10.75
C VAL A 375 8.10 -36.13 -11.28
N ALA A 376 8.19 -36.03 -12.60
CA ALA A 376 8.63 -34.81 -13.26
C ALA A 376 7.46 -34.29 -14.09
N ALA A 377 7.36 -32.97 -14.22
CA ALA A 377 6.59 -32.40 -15.31
C ALA A 377 7.21 -32.95 -16.61
N ALA A 378 6.44 -33.74 -17.35
CA ALA A 378 6.82 -34.04 -18.71
C ALA A 378 6.59 -32.73 -19.44
N SER A 379 7.67 -31.95 -19.61
CA SER A 379 7.70 -30.86 -20.57
C SER A 379 7.04 -31.42 -21.83
N ILE A 380 6.02 -30.71 -22.34
CA ILE A 380 5.87 -30.73 -23.78
C ILE A 380 7.20 -30.19 -24.25
N LYS A 381 8.10 -31.11 -24.56
CA LYS A 381 9.30 -30.84 -25.31
C LYS A 381 8.86 -31.19 -26.71
N PRO A 382 8.18 -30.30 -27.45
CA PRO A 382 8.22 -30.51 -28.88
C PRO A 382 9.69 -30.37 -29.26
N LEU A 383 10.02 -31.07 -30.32
CA LEU A 383 11.33 -31.08 -30.93
C LEU A 383 11.86 -29.64 -30.98
N VAL A 384 12.71 -29.25 -30.01
CA VAL A 384 13.41 -27.98 -30.06
C VAL A 384 14.28 -28.10 -31.29
N ALA A 385 13.97 -27.31 -32.32
CA ALA A 385 14.81 -27.21 -33.50
C ALA A 385 16.23 -26.91 -33.00
N PRO A 386 17.21 -27.80 -33.23
CA PRO A 386 18.55 -27.59 -32.71
C PRO A 386 19.08 -26.28 -33.30
N LEU A 387 19.83 -25.53 -32.49
CA LEU A 387 20.59 -24.37 -32.94
C LEU A 387 21.71 -24.89 -33.88
N VAL A 388 21.39 -25.09 -35.15
CA VAL A 388 22.35 -25.55 -36.17
C VAL A 388 23.28 -24.38 -36.51
N THR A 389 24.59 -24.66 -36.55
CA THR A 389 25.69 -23.71 -36.75
C THR A 389 25.96 -23.31 -38.21
N SER A 390 24.97 -23.42 -39.10
CA SER A 390 25.12 -22.92 -40.49
C SER A 390 24.85 -21.41 -40.56
N SER A 391 25.57 -20.69 -41.42
CA SER A 391 25.38 -19.25 -41.65
C SER A 391 23.94 -18.95 -42.08
N SER A 392 23.16 -18.24 -41.25
CA SER A 392 21.85 -17.72 -41.65
C SER A 392 22.01 -16.54 -42.60
N VAL A 393 21.07 -16.37 -43.53
CA VAL A 393 21.00 -15.22 -44.44
C VAL A 393 20.34 -14.00 -43.78
N CYS A 394 19.79 -14.19 -42.56
CA CYS A 394 19.03 -13.19 -41.83
C CYS A 394 19.90 -12.35 -40.89
N ASP A 395 19.84 -11.03 -41.08
CA ASP A 395 20.45 -10.02 -40.20
C ASP A 395 19.36 -9.40 -39.31
N GLU A 396 19.47 -9.62 -37.99
CA GLU A 396 18.51 -9.10 -37.00
C GLU A 396 18.50 -7.57 -36.95
N ALA A 397 19.65 -6.92 -37.13
CA ALA A 397 19.73 -5.46 -37.12
C ALA A 397 19.02 -4.84 -38.32
N ALA A 398 19.10 -5.50 -39.49
CA ALA A 398 18.38 -5.09 -40.68
C ALA A 398 16.84 -5.21 -40.47
N VAL A 399 16.37 -6.31 -39.89
CA VAL A 399 14.93 -6.53 -39.63
C VAL A 399 14.41 -5.56 -38.57
N ALA A 400 15.18 -5.34 -37.48
CA ALA A 400 14.82 -4.41 -36.42
C ALA A 400 14.72 -2.95 -36.89
N SER A 401 15.39 -2.59 -37.98
CA SER A 401 15.32 -1.24 -38.58
C SER A 401 14.09 -0.99 -39.46
N THR A 402 13.26 -2.01 -39.71
CA THR A 402 12.03 -1.91 -40.52
C THR A 402 10.82 -1.49 -39.67
N PRO A 403 9.76 -0.90 -40.26
CA PRO A 403 8.54 -0.59 -39.53
C PRO A 403 7.91 -1.85 -38.90
N ALA A 404 7.49 -1.76 -37.64
CA ALA A 404 6.72 -2.82 -36.99
C ALA A 404 5.24 -2.69 -37.35
N VAL A 405 4.65 -3.78 -37.83
CA VAL A 405 3.23 -3.88 -38.19
C VAL A 405 2.49 -4.55 -37.06
N HIS A 406 1.46 -3.91 -36.50
CA HIS A 406 0.62 -4.53 -35.49
C HIS A 406 -0.23 -5.64 -36.11
N LEU A 407 -0.29 -6.78 -35.42
CA LEU A 407 -1.16 -7.89 -35.80
C LEU A 407 -2.51 -7.65 -35.13
N GLY A 408 -3.44 -7.02 -35.85
CA GLY A 408 -4.74 -6.60 -35.31
C GLY A 408 -4.64 -5.61 -34.15
N ASP A 409 -5.64 -5.63 -33.25
CA ASP A 409 -5.68 -4.76 -32.05
C ASP A 409 -4.98 -5.38 -30.82
N GLY A 410 -4.20 -6.46 -31.03
CA GLY A 410 -3.50 -7.19 -29.99
C GLY A 410 -2.10 -6.64 -29.65
N PRO A 411 -1.45 -7.15 -28.59
CA PRO A 411 -0.13 -6.70 -28.14
C PRO A 411 1.03 -7.17 -29.04
N LEU A 412 0.73 -7.81 -30.18
CA LEU A 412 1.71 -8.42 -31.07
C LEU A 412 2.05 -7.49 -32.24
N SER A 413 3.33 -7.41 -32.57
CA SER A 413 3.82 -6.73 -33.76
C SER A 413 4.79 -7.62 -34.54
N ILE A 414 4.81 -7.46 -35.87
CA ILE A 414 5.67 -8.20 -36.79
C ILE A 414 6.54 -7.25 -37.61
N GLN A 415 7.80 -7.61 -37.75
CA GLN A 415 8.78 -6.98 -38.64
C GLN A 415 9.37 -8.09 -39.53
N SER A 416 9.63 -7.81 -40.81
CA SER A 416 10.21 -8.81 -41.69
C SER A 416 10.90 -8.20 -42.91
N ILE A 417 11.93 -8.90 -43.40
CA ILE A 417 12.55 -8.67 -44.70
C ILE A 417 12.77 -10.00 -45.41
N VAL A 418 12.55 -10.01 -46.73
CA VAL A 418 12.77 -11.17 -47.58
C VAL A 418 14.18 -11.12 -48.18
N VAL A 419 15.00 -12.13 -47.88
CA VAL A 419 16.37 -12.27 -48.35
C VAL A 419 16.59 -13.68 -48.89
N GLY A 420 17.04 -13.81 -50.15
CA GLY A 420 17.51 -15.09 -50.70
C GLY A 420 16.47 -16.22 -50.74
N GLY A 421 15.16 -15.91 -50.80
CA GLY A 421 14.08 -16.90 -50.78
C GLY A 421 13.58 -17.28 -49.37
N SER A 422 14.10 -16.63 -48.33
CA SER A 422 13.66 -16.74 -46.94
C SER A 422 13.04 -15.41 -46.47
N ALA A 423 12.04 -15.49 -45.60
CA ALA A 423 11.55 -14.37 -44.80
C ALA A 423 12.24 -14.39 -43.43
N CYS A 424 12.92 -13.31 -43.09
CA CYS A 424 13.54 -13.08 -41.81
C CYS A 424 12.56 -12.30 -40.93
N ILE A 425 11.93 -12.98 -39.97
CA ILE A 425 10.76 -12.46 -39.26
C ILE A 425 11.11 -12.25 -37.79
N ARG A 426 10.76 -11.06 -37.29
CA ARG A 426 10.75 -10.75 -35.87
C ARG A 426 9.31 -10.52 -35.41
N VAL A 427 8.87 -11.26 -34.40
CA VAL A 427 7.60 -11.02 -33.71
C VAL A 427 7.85 -10.55 -32.30
N THR A 428 7.21 -9.46 -31.89
CA THR A 428 7.39 -8.83 -30.59
C THR A 428 6.05 -8.70 -29.87
N SER A 429 5.99 -9.13 -28.62
CA SER A 429 4.91 -8.83 -27.69
C SER A 429 5.36 -7.75 -26.70
N THR A 430 4.55 -6.71 -26.51
CA THR A 430 4.73 -5.72 -25.43
C THR A 430 4.04 -6.13 -24.14
N ASP A 431 3.20 -7.16 -24.18
CA ASP A 431 2.59 -7.76 -23.00
C ASP A 431 3.47 -8.91 -22.51
N THR A 432 4.10 -8.70 -21.36
CA THR A 432 4.98 -9.67 -20.70
C THR A 432 4.22 -10.61 -19.75
N THR A 433 2.91 -10.40 -19.58
CA THR A 433 2.06 -11.22 -18.70
C THR A 433 1.46 -12.44 -19.41
N LEU A 434 1.58 -12.52 -20.74
CA LEU A 434 1.09 -13.65 -21.54
C LEU A 434 1.84 -14.95 -21.18
N ALA A 435 1.13 -16.07 -21.14
CA ALA A 435 1.76 -17.38 -21.07
C ALA A 435 2.31 -17.80 -22.44
N TRP A 436 1.57 -17.50 -23.51
CA TRP A 436 1.94 -17.79 -24.90
C TRP A 436 1.27 -16.85 -25.91
N PHE A 437 1.85 -16.79 -27.11
CA PHE A 437 1.17 -16.28 -28.30
C PHE A 437 1.50 -17.15 -29.50
N ALA A 438 0.64 -17.14 -30.51
CA ALA A 438 0.80 -17.94 -31.73
C ALA A 438 0.58 -17.09 -32.98
N ILE A 439 1.28 -17.46 -34.06
CA ILE A 439 1.03 -16.96 -35.41
C ILE A 439 0.85 -18.15 -36.36
N SER A 440 -0.04 -18.03 -37.33
CA SER A 440 -0.26 -19.03 -38.36
C SER A 440 -0.34 -18.37 -39.73
N VAL A 441 0.45 -18.86 -40.68
CA VAL A 441 0.27 -18.51 -42.09
C VAL A 441 -0.79 -19.45 -42.64
N ALA A 442 -1.92 -18.92 -43.07
CA ALA A 442 -3.13 -19.70 -43.34
C ALA A 442 -3.75 -19.35 -44.70
N PRO A 443 -4.56 -20.26 -45.28
CA PRO A 443 -5.28 -19.96 -46.52
C PRO A 443 -6.54 -19.10 -46.29
N THR A 444 -7.03 -19.01 -45.05
CA THR A 444 -8.19 -18.18 -44.68
C THR A 444 -7.92 -17.39 -43.40
N THR A 445 -8.83 -16.48 -43.04
CA THR A 445 -8.79 -15.68 -41.80
C THR A 445 -9.12 -16.50 -40.55
N ASN A 446 -9.43 -17.79 -40.69
CA ASN A 446 -9.57 -18.70 -39.56
C ASN A 446 -8.22 -19.36 -39.28
N MET A 447 -7.84 -19.44 -38.00
CA MET A 447 -6.60 -20.08 -37.60
C MET A 447 -6.61 -21.59 -37.89
N ILE A 448 -7.78 -22.23 -37.83
CA ILE A 448 -7.98 -23.66 -38.19
C ILE A 448 -8.62 -23.75 -39.58
N ASN A 449 -8.03 -24.56 -40.47
CA ASN A 449 -8.45 -24.70 -41.85
C ASN A 449 -8.57 -26.16 -42.29
N THR A 450 -9.31 -26.37 -43.38
CA THR A 450 -9.37 -27.63 -44.11
C THR A 450 -8.90 -27.39 -45.55
N PRO A 451 -7.78 -27.99 -46.01
CA PRO A 451 -6.88 -28.90 -45.29
C PRO A 451 -6.12 -28.22 -44.12
N THR A 452 -5.71 -29.03 -43.15
CA THR A 452 -5.04 -28.60 -41.91
C THR A 452 -3.81 -27.75 -42.19
N ASN A 453 -3.74 -26.58 -41.54
CA ASN A 453 -2.56 -25.71 -41.52
C ASN A 453 -1.84 -25.80 -40.17
N ASN A 454 -0.60 -25.30 -40.13
CA ASN A 454 0.20 -25.24 -38.92
C ASN A 454 0.26 -23.83 -38.32
N ALA A 455 0.61 -23.75 -37.04
CA ALA A 455 0.87 -22.50 -36.32
C ALA A 455 2.18 -22.60 -35.54
N ILE A 456 2.87 -21.47 -35.44
CA ILE A 456 4.05 -21.29 -34.61
C ILE A 456 3.57 -20.71 -33.28
N VAL A 457 3.83 -21.43 -32.20
CA VAL A 457 3.45 -21.06 -30.84
C VAL A 457 4.70 -20.69 -30.07
N PHE A 458 4.73 -19.47 -29.55
CA PHE A 458 5.79 -18.89 -28.74
C PHE A 458 5.39 -18.94 -27.27
N GLN A 459 6.13 -19.68 -26.46
CA GLN A 459 5.89 -19.82 -25.02
C GLN A 459 6.81 -18.90 -24.24
N LEU A 460 6.24 -17.95 -23.49
CA LEU A 460 7.02 -16.90 -22.81
C LEU A 460 7.85 -17.45 -21.65
N LYS A 461 7.33 -18.43 -20.90
CA LYS A 461 7.98 -19.00 -19.71
C LYS A 461 9.29 -19.73 -20.03
N ASP A 462 9.32 -20.46 -21.14
CA ASP A 462 10.46 -21.28 -21.56
C ASP A 462 11.25 -20.65 -22.71
N ALA A 463 10.88 -19.43 -23.13
CA ALA A 463 11.46 -18.71 -24.26
C ALA A 463 11.59 -19.56 -25.53
N SER A 464 10.60 -20.42 -25.80
CA SER A 464 10.64 -21.42 -26.87
C SER A 464 9.59 -21.15 -27.94
N ALA A 465 9.88 -21.52 -29.19
CA ALA A 465 8.94 -21.43 -30.31
C ALA A 465 8.81 -22.78 -31.00
N LEU A 466 7.58 -23.24 -31.18
CA LEU A 466 7.26 -24.62 -31.53
C LEU A 466 6.12 -24.64 -32.55
N VAL A 467 6.17 -25.56 -33.52
CA VAL A 467 5.17 -25.63 -34.59
C VAL A 467 4.13 -26.71 -34.26
N TYR A 468 2.85 -26.41 -34.43
CA TYR A 468 1.73 -27.30 -34.18
C TYR A 468 0.80 -27.38 -35.39
N ASP A 469 0.27 -28.56 -35.69
CA ASP A 469 -0.81 -28.79 -36.65
C ASP A 469 -2.16 -28.54 -35.99
N LEU A 470 -3.01 -27.74 -36.65
CA LEU A 470 -4.30 -27.27 -36.13
C LEU A 470 -5.46 -28.05 -36.74
N HIS A 471 -5.77 -29.22 -36.18
CA HIS A 471 -6.82 -30.09 -36.75
C HIS A 471 -8.25 -29.66 -36.40
N ASP A 472 -8.48 -29.14 -35.20
CA ASP A 472 -9.80 -28.66 -34.72
C ASP A 472 -9.59 -27.60 -33.61
N ALA A 473 -10.67 -26.95 -33.18
CA ALA A 473 -10.72 -25.90 -32.16
C ALA A 473 -10.57 -26.42 -30.73
N ALA A 474 -10.69 -27.73 -30.52
CA ALA A 474 -10.46 -28.33 -29.22
C ALA A 474 -8.94 -28.37 -28.90
N PRO A 475 -8.49 -27.99 -27.68
CA PRO A 475 -7.07 -27.96 -27.33
C PRO A 475 -6.31 -29.29 -27.52
N ASP A 476 -7.03 -30.42 -27.47
CA ASP A 476 -6.49 -31.77 -27.72
C ASP A 476 -6.25 -32.08 -29.20
N SER A 477 -6.82 -31.28 -30.09
CA SER A 477 -6.69 -31.37 -31.55
C SER A 477 -5.54 -30.51 -32.11
N VAL A 478 -4.79 -29.85 -31.22
CA VAL A 478 -3.58 -29.10 -31.55
C VAL A 478 -2.35 -29.98 -31.28
N LEU A 479 -1.77 -30.56 -32.33
CA LEU A 479 -0.73 -31.58 -32.23
C LEU A 479 0.64 -31.02 -32.61
N PRO A 480 1.74 -31.32 -31.90
CA PRO A 480 3.08 -30.91 -32.30
C PRO A 480 3.42 -31.39 -33.72
N HIS A 481 3.89 -30.47 -34.57
CA HIS A 481 4.27 -30.80 -35.93
C HIS A 481 5.52 -31.70 -35.95
N PRO A 482 5.50 -32.86 -36.62
CA PRO A 482 6.55 -33.89 -36.53
C PRO A 482 7.92 -33.45 -37.07
N ASN A 483 7.96 -32.42 -37.92
CA ASN A 483 9.19 -31.82 -38.44
C ASN A 483 9.21 -30.28 -38.29
N ALA A 484 9.10 -29.78 -37.06
CA ALA A 484 9.01 -28.34 -36.76
C ALA A 484 10.17 -27.49 -37.33
N SER A 485 11.38 -28.07 -37.42
CA SER A 485 12.57 -27.41 -37.97
C SER A 485 12.53 -27.19 -39.49
N ALA A 486 11.57 -27.79 -40.21
CA ALA A 486 11.39 -27.53 -41.63
C ALA A 486 10.67 -26.20 -41.89
N SER A 487 9.71 -25.82 -41.03
CA SER A 487 8.87 -24.63 -41.21
C SER A 487 9.49 -23.35 -40.64
N ILE A 488 10.25 -23.46 -39.54
CA ILE A 488 10.97 -22.32 -38.96
C ILE A 488 12.34 -22.71 -38.42
N ARG A 489 13.24 -21.73 -38.41
CA ARG A 489 14.52 -21.79 -37.71
C ARG A 489 14.64 -20.57 -36.79
N VAL A 490 14.44 -20.78 -35.50
CA VAL A 490 14.63 -19.71 -34.49
C VAL A 490 16.11 -19.37 -34.39
N LEU A 491 16.44 -18.08 -34.55
CA LEU A 491 17.81 -17.58 -34.55
C LEU A 491 18.16 -16.91 -33.22
N HIS A 492 17.27 -16.08 -32.69
CA HIS A 492 17.50 -15.33 -31.46
C HIS A 492 16.18 -15.04 -30.71
N VAL A 493 16.24 -15.03 -29.38
CA VAL A 493 15.12 -14.64 -28.51
C VAL A 493 15.63 -13.60 -27.52
N SER A 494 14.95 -12.46 -27.47
CA SER A 494 15.30 -11.33 -26.60
C SER A 494 14.15 -11.01 -25.67
N SER A 495 14.38 -11.00 -24.36
CA SER A 495 13.40 -10.60 -23.34
C SER A 495 13.87 -9.42 -22.51
N SER A 496 12.97 -8.49 -22.21
CA SER A 496 13.14 -7.39 -21.26
C SER A 496 11.96 -7.34 -20.29
N SER A 497 12.00 -6.45 -19.30
CA SER A 497 10.86 -6.22 -18.39
C SER A 497 9.62 -5.61 -19.06
N THR A 498 9.71 -5.22 -20.34
CA THR A 498 8.65 -4.52 -21.06
C THR A 498 8.26 -5.16 -22.39
N GLN A 499 9.06 -6.10 -22.91
CA GLN A 499 8.77 -6.77 -24.19
C GLN A 499 9.52 -8.09 -24.33
N ILE A 500 8.99 -8.99 -25.14
CA ILE A 500 9.68 -10.20 -25.60
C ILE A 500 9.63 -10.28 -27.13
N SER A 501 10.76 -10.59 -27.76
CA SER A 501 10.90 -10.68 -29.21
C SER A 501 11.50 -12.04 -29.61
N TYR A 502 10.92 -12.65 -30.64
CA TYR A 502 11.42 -13.87 -31.28
C TYR A 502 11.84 -13.56 -32.70
N PHE A 503 13.09 -13.86 -33.03
CA PHE A 503 13.66 -13.70 -34.35
C PHE A 503 13.93 -15.06 -34.99
N PHE A 504 13.31 -15.31 -36.14
CA PHE A 504 13.39 -16.59 -36.82
C PHE A 504 13.41 -16.45 -38.34
N GLU A 505 13.98 -17.44 -39.00
CA GLU A 505 14.05 -17.59 -40.45
C GLU A 505 13.01 -18.61 -40.92
N ARG A 506 12.28 -18.30 -41.99
CA ARG A 506 11.28 -19.17 -42.62
C ARG A 506 11.40 -19.11 -44.15
N THR A 507 11.24 -20.23 -44.85
CA THR A 507 11.21 -20.23 -46.32
C THR A 507 9.93 -19.60 -46.88
N LEU A 508 10.02 -18.96 -48.05
CA LEU A 508 8.82 -18.42 -48.72
C LEU A 508 7.89 -19.55 -49.21
N ALA A 509 8.46 -20.63 -49.74
CA ALA A 509 7.69 -21.81 -50.11
C ALA A 509 7.22 -22.57 -48.86
N ALA A 510 6.03 -23.17 -48.93
CA ALA A 510 5.54 -24.09 -47.90
C ALA A 510 6.53 -25.24 -47.74
N ALA A 511 7.06 -25.41 -46.53
CA ALA A 511 8.08 -26.42 -46.25
C ALA A 511 7.49 -27.81 -45.98
N THR A 512 6.20 -27.88 -45.62
CA THR A 512 5.49 -29.11 -45.24
C THR A 512 4.07 -29.10 -45.81
N SER A 513 3.37 -30.24 -45.74
CA SER A 513 2.00 -30.36 -46.28
C SER A 513 0.94 -29.57 -45.51
N THR A 514 1.25 -29.15 -44.27
CA THR A 514 0.40 -28.29 -43.43
C THR A 514 0.91 -26.84 -43.38
N ASP A 515 1.99 -26.53 -44.09
CA ASP A 515 2.52 -25.18 -44.20
C ASP A 515 1.94 -24.46 -45.42
N VAL A 516 1.86 -23.13 -45.37
CA VAL A 516 1.29 -22.30 -46.43
C VAL A 516 2.34 -21.34 -46.97
N ALA A 517 2.48 -21.19 -48.28
CA ALA A 517 3.52 -20.32 -48.84
C ALA A 517 3.31 -18.84 -48.47
N ILE A 518 4.39 -18.13 -48.14
CA ILE A 518 4.38 -16.66 -48.04
C ILE A 518 4.45 -16.10 -49.44
N SER A 519 3.47 -15.27 -49.79
CA SER A 519 3.48 -14.49 -51.01
C SER A 519 4.12 -13.13 -50.79
N THR A 520 4.86 -12.68 -51.80
CA THR A 520 5.54 -11.37 -51.83
C THR A 520 4.82 -10.39 -52.76
N THR A 521 3.58 -10.67 -53.16
CA THR A 521 2.83 -9.85 -54.15
C THR A 521 1.50 -9.39 -53.58
N GLU A 522 1.12 -8.15 -53.88
CA GLU A 522 -0.14 -7.54 -53.42
C GLU A 522 -1.39 -8.26 -53.94
N SER A 523 -1.31 -8.86 -55.13
CA SER A 523 -2.42 -9.59 -55.74
C SER A 523 -2.77 -10.90 -55.03
N SER A 524 -1.92 -11.37 -54.11
CA SER A 524 -2.13 -12.58 -53.31
C SER A 524 -1.50 -12.40 -51.93
N PRO A 525 -2.07 -11.58 -51.03
CA PRO A 525 -1.49 -11.33 -49.71
C PRO A 525 -1.36 -12.61 -48.88
N THR A 526 -0.40 -12.63 -47.98
CA THR A 526 -0.24 -13.70 -47.00
C THR A 526 -1.18 -13.44 -45.82
N ILE A 527 -2.12 -14.35 -45.53
CA ILE A 527 -2.96 -14.22 -44.33
C ILE A 527 -2.19 -14.75 -43.13
N VAL A 528 -2.01 -13.90 -42.12
CA VAL A 528 -1.40 -14.25 -40.84
C VAL A 528 -2.45 -14.13 -39.75
N ASN A 529 -2.86 -15.29 -39.22
CA ASN A 529 -3.72 -15.37 -38.05
C ASN A 529 -2.85 -15.33 -36.79
N TRP A 530 -3.33 -14.70 -35.74
CA TRP A 530 -2.63 -14.61 -34.46
C TRP A 530 -3.57 -14.87 -33.30
N ALA A 531 -3.01 -15.36 -32.19
CA ALA A 531 -3.74 -15.66 -30.97
C ALA A 531 -2.83 -15.47 -29.75
N ILE A 532 -3.39 -15.10 -28.61
CA ILE A 532 -2.68 -14.96 -27.33
C ILE A 532 -3.43 -15.69 -26.23
N GLY A 533 -2.70 -16.16 -25.20
CA GLY A 533 -3.30 -16.76 -24.02
C GLY A 533 -2.49 -16.48 -22.76
N THR A 534 -3.21 -16.22 -21.67
CA THR A 534 -2.69 -16.01 -20.31
C THR A 534 -2.61 -17.32 -19.51
N SER A 535 -3.34 -18.36 -19.92
CA SER A 535 -3.23 -19.72 -19.41
C SER A 535 -2.20 -20.56 -20.18
N ALA A 536 -1.73 -21.66 -19.60
CA ALA A 536 -0.70 -22.50 -20.20
C ALA A 536 -1.19 -23.19 -21.50
N PHE A 537 -0.41 -23.10 -22.58
CA PHE A 537 -0.71 -23.76 -23.87
C PHE A 537 -0.56 -25.29 -23.80
N PRO A 538 -1.39 -26.10 -24.48
CA PRO A 538 -2.54 -25.72 -25.29
C PRO A 538 -3.80 -25.49 -24.45
N ASP A 539 -4.38 -24.31 -24.61
CA ASP A 539 -5.68 -23.92 -24.05
C ASP A 539 -6.35 -22.96 -25.07
N TYR A 540 -7.62 -22.62 -24.83
CA TYR A 540 -8.30 -21.62 -25.64
C TYR A 540 -7.58 -20.27 -25.55
N HIS A 541 -7.49 -19.56 -26.68
CA HIS A 541 -6.91 -18.22 -26.71
C HIS A 541 -7.86 -17.22 -26.02
N ASP A 542 -7.30 -16.22 -25.35
CA ASP A 542 -8.07 -15.12 -24.78
C ASP A 542 -8.49 -14.13 -25.86
N VAL A 543 -7.58 -13.86 -26.81
CA VAL A 543 -7.79 -12.96 -27.94
C VAL A 543 -7.17 -13.57 -29.20
N GLN A 544 -7.84 -13.39 -30.33
CA GLN A 544 -7.36 -13.81 -31.64
C GLN A 544 -7.66 -12.75 -32.70
N GLY A 545 -6.96 -12.82 -33.83
CA GLY A 545 -7.22 -11.98 -34.98
C GLY A 545 -6.55 -12.51 -36.25
N SER A 546 -6.76 -11.80 -37.35
CA SER A 546 -6.21 -12.10 -38.67
C SER A 546 -5.76 -10.82 -39.35
N THR A 547 -4.64 -10.88 -40.06
CA THR A 547 -4.08 -9.73 -40.79
C THR A 547 -3.58 -10.20 -42.17
N LYS A 548 -3.83 -9.41 -43.22
CA LYS A 548 -3.31 -9.71 -44.57
C LYS A 548 -1.98 -8.98 -44.75
N LEU A 549 -0.87 -9.70 -44.85
CA LEU A 549 0.47 -9.11 -44.94
C LEU A 549 1.09 -9.30 -46.33
N VAL A 550 1.84 -8.29 -46.77
CA VAL A 550 2.70 -8.35 -47.96
C VAL A 550 4.15 -8.29 -47.51
N PHE A 551 4.89 -9.38 -47.74
CA PHE A 551 6.30 -9.50 -47.38
C PHE A 551 7.19 -9.03 -48.55
N THR A 552 8.06 -8.06 -48.32
CA THR A 552 8.97 -7.52 -49.36
C THR A 552 10.43 -7.66 -48.95
N SER A 553 11.35 -7.35 -49.87
CA SER A 553 12.79 -7.32 -49.55
C SER A 553 13.21 -6.16 -48.63
N THR A 554 12.32 -5.22 -48.32
CA THR A 554 12.63 -4.04 -47.50
C THR A 554 11.85 -3.96 -46.19
N HIS A 555 10.62 -4.48 -46.16
CA HIS A 555 9.75 -4.51 -44.97
C HIS A 555 8.54 -5.43 -45.20
N VAL A 556 7.74 -5.65 -44.16
CA VAL A 556 6.38 -6.19 -44.23
C VAL A 556 5.39 -5.07 -43.99
N TRP A 557 4.22 -5.13 -44.63
CA TRP A 557 3.13 -4.18 -44.42
C TRP A 557 1.78 -4.89 -44.54
N ASP A 558 0.74 -4.31 -43.93
CA ASP A 558 -0.62 -4.85 -43.95
C ASP A 558 -1.38 -4.38 -45.20
N LEU A 559 -1.86 -5.31 -46.04
CA LEU A 559 -2.58 -5.02 -47.27
C LEU A 559 -3.91 -4.30 -47.01
N ASP A 560 -4.61 -4.67 -45.93
CA ASP A 560 -5.88 -4.03 -45.59
C ASP A 560 -5.64 -2.64 -44.96
N HIS A 561 -4.40 -2.36 -44.54
CA HIS A 561 -3.94 -1.10 -43.97
C HIS A 561 -2.55 -0.71 -44.54
N PRO A 562 -2.46 -0.39 -45.85
CA PRO A 562 -1.20 -0.04 -46.47
C PRO A 562 -0.54 1.04 -45.65
N VAL A 563 0.71 0.82 -45.24
CA VAL A 563 1.52 1.81 -44.53
C VAL A 563 1.81 2.96 -45.50
N ALA A 564 0.81 3.80 -45.72
CA ALA A 564 1.02 5.23 -45.60
C ALA A 564 1.08 5.49 -44.09
N ASP A 565 2.10 6.21 -43.62
CA ASP A 565 2.27 6.56 -42.20
C ASP A 565 0.94 6.73 -41.47
N PRO A 566 0.70 6.06 -40.32
CA PRO A 566 -0.57 6.15 -39.65
C PRO A 566 -0.92 7.62 -39.37
N PRO A 567 -2.10 8.12 -39.80
CA PRO A 567 -2.46 9.53 -39.70
C PRO A 567 -2.43 10.06 -38.25
N CYS A 568 -2.61 9.17 -37.27
CA CYS A 568 -2.62 9.44 -35.83
C CYS A 568 -1.23 9.35 -35.19
N ASN A 569 -0.24 8.73 -35.84
CA ASN A 569 1.15 8.64 -35.35
C ASN A 569 2.06 9.65 -36.06
N HIS A 570 1.51 10.46 -36.97
CA HIS A 570 2.25 11.49 -37.66
C HIS A 570 2.69 12.58 -36.66
N VAL A 571 3.92 13.07 -36.80
CA VAL A 571 4.49 14.14 -35.95
C VAL A 571 3.57 15.38 -35.90
N THR A 572 2.84 15.63 -37.00
CA THR A 572 1.79 16.67 -37.03
C THR A 572 0.65 16.39 -36.07
N PHE A 573 0.14 15.16 -35.96
CA PHE A 573 -0.96 14.83 -35.04
C PHE A 573 -0.58 14.99 -33.57
N ALA A 574 0.66 14.61 -33.22
CA ALA A 574 1.21 14.86 -31.89
C ALA A 574 1.29 16.36 -31.56
N SER A 575 1.42 17.20 -32.59
CA SER A 575 1.57 18.65 -32.47
C SER A 575 0.28 19.46 -32.62
N ILE A 576 -0.88 18.80 -32.80
CA ILE A 576 -2.19 19.46 -32.89
C ILE A 576 -2.75 19.69 -31.48
N SER A 577 -3.17 20.92 -31.20
CA SER A 577 -3.87 21.29 -29.96
C SER A 577 -5.25 20.64 -29.87
N SER A 578 -5.65 20.27 -28.65
CA SER A 578 -6.98 19.71 -28.35
C SER A 578 -8.05 20.80 -28.23
N VAL A 579 -9.26 20.47 -28.67
CA VAL A 579 -10.51 21.22 -28.46
C VAL A 579 -11.20 20.70 -27.20
N THR A 580 -11.57 21.60 -26.28
CA THR A 580 -12.33 21.22 -25.08
C THR A 580 -13.78 20.90 -25.44
N LEU A 581 -14.25 19.71 -25.06
CA LEU A 581 -15.66 19.27 -25.23
C LEU A 581 -16.52 19.58 -23.99
N SER A 582 -15.92 19.51 -22.79
CA SER A 582 -16.55 19.87 -21.51
C SER A 582 -15.47 20.26 -20.50
N GLU A 583 -15.52 21.50 -19.99
CA GLU A 583 -14.64 21.94 -18.91
C GLU A 583 -14.99 21.25 -17.59
N GLU A 584 -16.29 21.06 -17.31
CA GLU A 584 -16.79 20.45 -16.08
C GLU A 584 -16.44 18.96 -15.98
N SER A 585 -16.59 18.23 -17.08
CA SER A 585 -16.24 16.79 -17.15
C SER A 585 -14.79 16.57 -17.57
N ARG A 586 -14.00 17.63 -17.73
CA ARG A 586 -12.58 17.61 -18.13
C ARG A 586 -12.34 16.72 -19.35
N LEU A 587 -13.16 16.91 -20.38
CA LEU A 587 -13.15 16.14 -21.62
C LEU A 587 -12.62 17.00 -22.77
N SER A 588 -11.63 16.51 -23.49
CA SER A 588 -11.06 17.19 -24.66
C SER A 588 -10.85 16.24 -25.82
N LEU A 589 -10.82 16.78 -27.03
CA LEU A 589 -10.69 16.04 -28.27
C LEU A 589 -9.73 16.78 -29.22
N LYS A 590 -8.72 16.11 -29.76
CA LYS A 590 -7.92 16.60 -30.89
C LYS A 590 -8.17 15.75 -32.12
N TYR A 591 -8.07 16.34 -33.31
CA TYR A 591 -8.29 15.60 -34.54
C TYR A 591 -7.39 16.07 -35.69
N VAL A 592 -7.16 15.19 -36.67
CA VAL A 592 -6.58 15.54 -37.97
C VAL A 592 -7.34 14.84 -39.08
N VAL A 593 -7.69 15.58 -40.13
CA VAL A 593 -8.27 15.00 -41.34
C VAL A 593 -7.15 14.76 -42.34
N GLN A 594 -7.02 13.52 -42.82
CA GLN A 594 -6.06 13.12 -43.84
C GLN A 594 -6.75 12.26 -44.90
N GLY A 595 -7.00 12.86 -46.07
CA GLY A 595 -7.70 12.19 -47.16
C GLY A 595 -9.13 11.78 -46.77
N PRO A 596 -9.54 10.50 -46.95
CA PRO A 596 -10.89 10.03 -46.63
C PRO A 596 -11.11 9.70 -45.14
N ASN A 597 -10.09 9.85 -44.30
CA ASN A 597 -10.13 9.45 -42.88
C ASN A 597 -9.90 10.64 -41.95
N VAL A 598 -10.43 10.54 -40.73
CA VAL A 598 -10.14 11.43 -39.61
C VAL A 598 -9.57 10.63 -38.45
N CYS A 599 -8.52 11.17 -37.86
CA CYS A 599 -7.90 10.70 -36.64
C CYS A 599 -8.38 11.55 -35.49
N ILE A 600 -8.88 10.92 -34.42
CA ILE A 600 -9.48 11.57 -33.26
C ILE A 600 -8.83 11.00 -32.00
N GLN A 601 -8.29 11.85 -31.13
CA GLN A 601 -7.88 11.47 -29.79
C GLN A 601 -8.77 12.19 -28.79
N VAL A 602 -9.34 11.43 -27.88
CA VAL A 602 -10.19 11.91 -26.80
C VAL A 602 -9.48 11.67 -25.47
N VAL A 603 -9.46 12.69 -24.62
CA VAL A 603 -8.85 12.63 -23.29
C VAL A 603 -9.92 12.98 -22.26
N LEU A 604 -10.23 12.03 -21.38
CA LEU A 604 -11.13 12.17 -20.24
C LEU A 604 -10.35 12.22 -18.92
N VAL A 605 -10.54 13.37 -18.28
CA VAL A 605 -10.13 13.85 -16.97
C VAL A 605 -10.80 13.30 -15.70
N ASN A 606 -11.11 12.00 -15.54
CA ASN A 606 -11.98 11.57 -14.43
C ASN A 606 -11.61 10.21 -13.78
N PRO A 607 -11.12 10.20 -12.53
CA PRO A 607 -10.72 8.96 -11.84
C PRO A 607 -11.90 8.09 -11.38
N LEU A 608 -13.13 8.60 -11.41
CA LEU A 608 -14.34 7.83 -11.05
C LEU A 608 -14.98 7.13 -12.25
N ALA A 609 -14.53 7.43 -13.47
CA ALA A 609 -15.10 6.82 -14.68
C ALA A 609 -14.78 5.33 -14.75
N THR A 610 -15.82 4.51 -14.89
CA THR A 610 -15.75 3.07 -15.18
C THR A 610 -15.96 2.80 -16.67
N TRP A 611 -16.65 3.71 -17.37
CA TRP A 611 -16.77 3.74 -18.82
C TRP A 611 -16.97 5.15 -19.38
N PHE A 612 -16.62 5.34 -20.64
CA PHE A 612 -16.77 6.58 -21.39
C PHE A 612 -17.31 6.30 -22.79
N ALA A 613 -18.27 7.07 -23.27
CA ALA A 613 -18.82 6.94 -24.61
C ALA A 613 -18.70 8.23 -25.42
N ILE A 614 -18.37 8.11 -26.70
CA ILE A 614 -18.37 9.20 -27.68
C ILE A 614 -19.13 8.78 -28.94
N SER A 615 -19.96 9.68 -29.45
CA SER A 615 -20.84 9.41 -30.59
C SER A 615 -20.87 10.61 -31.53
N VAL A 616 -20.72 10.35 -32.83
CA VAL A 616 -21.03 11.32 -33.87
C VAL A 616 -22.52 11.18 -34.19
N ALA A 617 -23.28 12.26 -34.13
CA ALA A 617 -24.74 12.18 -34.18
C ALA A 617 -25.36 13.26 -35.07
N PRO A 618 -26.56 13.02 -35.62
CA PRO A 618 -27.30 14.05 -36.36
C PRO A 618 -27.96 15.09 -35.45
N THR A 619 -28.14 14.77 -34.16
CA THR A 619 -28.74 15.67 -33.16
C THR A 619 -27.90 15.71 -31.88
N THR A 620 -28.25 16.61 -30.95
CA THR A 620 -27.62 16.70 -29.62
C THR A 620 -27.99 15.55 -28.69
N ASN A 621 -28.86 14.63 -29.10
CA ASN A 621 -29.18 13.41 -28.37
C ASN A 621 -28.29 12.26 -28.85
N MET A 622 -27.76 11.46 -27.93
CA MET A 622 -26.89 10.33 -28.29
C MET A 622 -27.69 9.18 -28.97
N ILE A 623 -28.92 8.94 -28.50
CA ILE A 623 -29.88 8.03 -29.13
C ILE A 623 -30.69 8.81 -30.19
N ASN A 624 -30.71 8.32 -31.43
CA ASN A 624 -31.36 8.97 -32.56
C ASN A 624 -32.23 8.00 -33.37
N THR A 625 -33.09 8.57 -34.23
CA THR A 625 -33.85 7.83 -35.24
C THR A 625 -33.49 8.38 -36.64
N PRO A 626 -32.89 7.59 -37.55
CA PRO A 626 -32.50 6.18 -37.40
C PRO A 626 -31.40 5.96 -36.35
N THR A 627 -31.29 4.72 -35.86
CA THR A 627 -30.37 4.29 -34.78
C THR A 627 -28.95 4.79 -35.01
N ASN A 628 -28.32 5.29 -33.95
CA ASN A 628 -26.94 5.80 -33.98
C ASN A 628 -26.00 4.87 -33.21
N ASN A 629 -24.70 4.98 -33.45
CA ASN A 629 -23.68 4.23 -32.71
C ASN A 629 -22.83 5.14 -31.81
N ALA A 630 -22.15 4.53 -30.84
CA ALA A 630 -21.16 5.19 -30.00
C ALA A 630 -19.94 4.29 -29.81
N LEU A 631 -18.75 4.89 -29.79
CA LEU A 631 -17.54 4.25 -29.31
C LEU A 631 -17.55 4.33 -27.78
N VAL A 632 -17.54 3.17 -27.12
CA VAL A 632 -17.53 3.04 -25.67
C VAL A 632 -16.20 2.45 -25.23
N TYR A 633 -15.51 3.17 -24.34
CA TYR A 633 -14.30 2.73 -23.65
C TYR A 633 -14.65 2.19 -22.27
N LEU A 634 -14.23 0.96 -21.99
CA LEU A 634 -14.37 0.26 -20.71
C LEU A 634 -13.07 0.39 -19.92
N VAL A 635 -13.12 1.11 -18.81
CA VAL A 635 -11.92 1.51 -18.06
C VAL A 635 -11.24 0.32 -17.37
N HIS A 636 -12.02 -0.66 -16.89
CA HIS A 636 -11.49 -1.85 -16.22
C HIS A 636 -10.68 -2.78 -17.14
N ASN A 637 -11.07 -2.87 -18.42
CA ASN A 637 -10.45 -3.78 -19.38
C ASN A 637 -9.58 -3.03 -20.41
N ALA A 638 -9.43 -1.72 -20.24
CA ALA A 638 -8.75 -0.79 -21.14
C ALA A 638 -9.13 -0.96 -22.64
N SER A 639 -10.37 -1.40 -22.90
CA SER A 639 -10.84 -1.74 -24.25
C SER A 639 -11.85 -0.71 -24.75
N ALA A 640 -11.89 -0.49 -26.06
CA ALA A 640 -12.88 0.38 -26.71
C ALA A 640 -13.61 -0.39 -27.81
N HIS A 641 -14.94 -0.32 -27.81
CA HIS A 641 -15.81 -1.04 -28.75
C HIS A 641 -16.95 -0.14 -29.21
N THR A 642 -17.48 -0.38 -30.41
CA THR A 642 -18.66 0.34 -30.91
C THR A 642 -19.94 -0.38 -30.49
N PHE A 643 -20.93 0.38 -30.02
CA PHE A 643 -22.25 -0.12 -29.63
C PHE A 643 -23.34 0.63 -30.40
N ASP A 644 -24.36 -0.11 -30.85
CA ASP A 644 -25.55 0.45 -31.49
C ASP A 644 -26.56 0.83 -30.41
N LEU A 645 -27.01 2.09 -30.43
CA LEU A 645 -27.87 2.70 -29.41
C LEU A 645 -29.31 2.75 -29.91
N VAL A 646 -30.02 1.63 -29.76
CA VAL A 646 -31.35 1.42 -30.36
C VAL A 646 -32.44 2.23 -29.65
N ASN A 647 -32.50 2.18 -28.32
CA ASN A 647 -33.41 2.99 -27.51
C ASN A 647 -32.80 3.28 -26.11
N SER A 648 -33.60 3.79 -25.17
CA SER A 648 -33.13 4.19 -23.83
C SER A 648 -33.08 3.05 -22.81
N ALA A 649 -33.51 1.84 -23.16
CA ALA A 649 -33.44 0.68 -22.28
C ALA A 649 -32.04 0.05 -22.33
N ILE A 650 -31.55 -0.44 -21.18
CA ILE A 650 -30.18 -0.98 -21.04
C ILE A 650 -29.95 -2.19 -21.97
N ASP A 651 -30.96 -3.04 -22.15
CA ASP A 651 -30.95 -4.20 -23.05
C ASP A 651 -30.95 -3.83 -24.54
N SER A 652 -31.15 -2.56 -24.86
CA SER A 652 -31.14 -2.03 -26.22
C SER A 652 -29.79 -1.45 -26.66
N VAL A 653 -28.79 -1.46 -25.77
CA VAL A 653 -27.39 -1.19 -26.10
C VAL A 653 -26.78 -2.49 -26.62
N VAL A 654 -26.72 -2.62 -27.94
CA VAL A 654 -26.28 -3.85 -28.60
C VAL A 654 -24.84 -3.69 -29.06
N PHE A 655 -24.02 -4.73 -28.88
CA PHE A 655 -22.67 -4.74 -29.43
C PHE A 655 -22.72 -4.52 -30.96
N GLY A 656 -22.02 -3.50 -31.45
CA GLY A 656 -22.16 -3.05 -32.82
C GLY A 656 -21.76 -4.15 -33.81
N GLY A 657 -22.65 -4.45 -34.76
CA GLY A 657 -22.36 -5.46 -35.80
C GLY A 657 -21.22 -5.07 -36.74
N HIS A 658 -20.84 -3.79 -36.74
CA HIS A 658 -19.76 -3.21 -37.55
C HIS A 658 -18.75 -2.48 -36.67
N GLN A 659 -17.79 -3.22 -36.12
CA GLN A 659 -16.67 -2.66 -35.36
C GLN A 659 -15.69 -1.88 -36.25
N SER A 660 -15.77 -2.04 -37.58
CA SER A 660 -14.89 -1.37 -38.55
C SER A 660 -15.18 0.12 -38.79
N SER A 661 -16.24 0.69 -38.19
CA SER A 661 -16.52 2.13 -38.28
C SER A 661 -15.50 2.99 -37.52
N VAL A 662 -14.82 2.39 -36.54
CA VAL A 662 -13.79 3.03 -35.72
C VAL A 662 -12.64 2.04 -35.50
N HIS A 663 -11.41 2.43 -35.79
CA HIS A 663 -10.22 1.65 -35.48
C HIS A 663 -9.44 2.34 -34.36
N VAL A 664 -9.32 1.69 -33.20
CA VAL A 664 -8.64 2.24 -32.03
C VAL A 664 -7.13 2.09 -32.23
N GLU A 665 -6.42 3.21 -32.34
CA GLU A 665 -4.98 3.26 -32.56
C GLU A 665 -4.20 3.12 -31.25
N SER A 666 -4.76 3.64 -30.16
CA SER A 666 -4.20 3.51 -28.82
C SER A 666 -5.27 3.80 -27.77
N SER A 667 -5.29 3.05 -26.68
CA SER A 667 -6.03 3.43 -25.48
C SER A 667 -5.16 3.30 -24.24
N SER A 668 -5.40 4.15 -23.24
CA SER A 668 -4.73 4.08 -21.95
C SER A 668 -5.61 4.62 -20.85
N ASN A 669 -5.50 4.05 -19.66
CA ASN A 669 -5.96 4.65 -18.42
C ASN A 669 -4.79 4.72 -17.43
N VAL A 670 -4.30 5.92 -17.15
CA VAL A 670 -3.22 6.15 -16.17
C VAL A 670 -3.68 7.21 -15.19
N ASP A 671 -3.73 6.86 -13.91
CA ASP A 671 -4.11 7.77 -12.81
C ASP A 671 -5.46 8.51 -13.02
N GLY A 672 -6.44 7.83 -13.63
CA GLY A 672 -7.75 8.41 -13.91
C GLY A 672 -7.78 9.34 -15.13
N VAL A 673 -6.72 9.34 -15.95
CA VAL A 673 -6.67 9.95 -17.28
C VAL A 673 -6.93 8.86 -18.31
N VAL A 674 -8.13 8.86 -18.88
CA VAL A 674 -8.49 7.98 -19.99
C VAL A 674 -8.15 8.67 -21.29
N THR A 675 -7.27 8.08 -22.10
CA THR A 675 -6.95 8.56 -23.45
C THR A 675 -7.32 7.49 -24.45
N VAL A 676 -8.14 7.84 -25.44
CA VAL A 676 -8.54 6.95 -26.54
C VAL A 676 -8.25 7.66 -27.86
N THR A 677 -7.30 7.14 -28.62
CA THR A 677 -6.99 7.56 -29.98
C THR A 677 -7.58 6.56 -30.94
N PHE A 678 -8.36 7.03 -31.91
CA PHE A 678 -8.97 6.18 -32.91
C PHE A 678 -9.04 6.90 -34.26
N ARG A 679 -8.99 6.13 -35.34
CA ARG A 679 -9.27 6.61 -36.70
C ARG A 679 -10.66 6.15 -37.14
N ARG A 680 -11.31 6.96 -37.95
CA ARG A 680 -12.56 6.58 -38.64
C ARG A 680 -12.64 7.19 -40.03
N PRO A 681 -13.30 6.55 -41.00
CA PRO A 681 -13.63 7.19 -42.27
C PRO A 681 -14.52 8.43 -42.08
N LEU A 682 -14.40 9.40 -42.98
CA LEU A 682 -15.30 10.57 -43.02
C LEU A 682 -16.71 10.18 -43.48
N VAL A 683 -16.80 9.16 -44.34
CA VAL A 683 -18.07 8.57 -44.80
C VAL A 683 -18.59 7.55 -43.78
N ALA A 684 -19.91 7.45 -43.64
CA ALA A 684 -20.52 6.43 -42.79
C ALA A 684 -20.24 5.02 -43.32
N VAL A 685 -19.77 4.12 -42.45
CA VAL A 685 -19.35 2.74 -42.81
C VAL A 685 -20.49 1.72 -42.64
N GLY A 686 -21.58 2.09 -41.96
CA GLY A 686 -22.73 1.22 -41.71
C GLY A 686 -24.04 1.99 -41.49
N PRO A 687 -25.17 1.30 -41.33
CA PRO A 687 -26.51 1.91 -41.24
C PRO A 687 -26.73 2.73 -39.96
N THR A 688 -25.92 2.51 -38.93
CA THR A 688 -25.96 3.20 -37.63
C THR A 688 -24.85 4.23 -37.44
N ASP A 689 -23.99 4.42 -38.44
CA ASP A 689 -22.88 5.38 -38.42
C ASP A 689 -23.24 6.67 -39.18
N VAL A 690 -22.65 7.78 -38.77
CA VAL A 690 -22.97 9.13 -39.29
C VAL A 690 -21.74 9.74 -39.95
N ALA A 691 -21.88 10.24 -41.18
CA ALA A 691 -20.76 10.87 -41.89
C ALA A 691 -20.29 12.16 -41.19
N ILE A 692 -18.97 12.37 -41.12
CA ILE A 692 -18.37 13.64 -40.67
C ILE A 692 -18.21 14.56 -41.87
N SER A 693 -18.75 15.77 -41.74
CA SER A 693 -18.50 16.84 -42.72
C SER A 693 -17.25 17.62 -42.34
N THR A 694 -16.39 17.89 -43.33
CA THR A 694 -15.19 18.72 -43.16
C THR A 694 -15.46 20.20 -43.45
N THR A 695 -16.64 20.54 -43.96
CA THR A 695 -17.04 21.90 -44.34
C THR A 695 -18.19 22.46 -43.49
N SER A 696 -18.97 21.59 -42.85
CA SER A 696 -20.02 21.96 -41.91
C SER A 696 -19.73 21.43 -40.52
N HIS A 697 -20.35 22.03 -39.51
CA HIS A 697 -20.23 21.55 -38.14
C HIS A 697 -20.87 20.16 -38.00
N THR A 698 -20.22 19.30 -37.22
CA THR A 698 -20.66 17.95 -36.88
C THR A 698 -20.90 17.87 -35.38
N ILE A 699 -22.01 17.27 -34.96
CA ILE A 699 -22.34 17.12 -33.55
C ILE A 699 -21.65 15.88 -32.97
N VAL A 700 -20.99 16.06 -31.85
CA VAL A 700 -20.33 15.02 -31.07
C VAL A 700 -20.96 14.97 -29.68
N ASN A 701 -21.65 13.88 -29.40
CA ASN A 701 -22.24 13.60 -28.10
C ASN A 701 -21.28 12.74 -27.27
N TRP A 702 -21.29 12.93 -25.95
CA TRP A 702 -20.47 12.17 -25.03
C TRP A 702 -21.24 11.81 -23.76
N ALA A 703 -20.85 10.72 -23.13
CA ALA A 703 -21.40 10.24 -21.86
C ALA A 703 -20.32 9.55 -21.02
N VAL A 704 -20.45 9.64 -19.70
CA VAL A 704 -19.53 9.04 -18.71
C VAL A 704 -20.38 8.36 -17.64
N GLY A 705 -20.01 7.15 -17.25
CA GLY A 705 -20.61 6.45 -16.11
C GLY A 705 -19.58 6.02 -15.07
N PHE A 706 -20.05 5.87 -13.84
CA PHE A 706 -19.27 5.48 -12.66
C PHE A 706 -19.61 4.06 -12.16
N THR A 707 -20.48 3.33 -12.89
CA THR A 707 -20.90 1.94 -12.64
C THR A 707 -20.58 1.02 -13.83
N SER A 708 -20.78 -0.29 -13.74
CA SER A 708 -20.44 -1.22 -14.83
C SER A 708 -21.30 -0.99 -16.08
N PHE A 709 -20.68 -0.83 -17.25
CA PHE A 709 -21.40 -0.74 -18.53
C PHE A 709 -21.99 -2.10 -18.96
N PRO A 710 -23.18 -2.15 -19.60
CA PRO A 710 -24.08 -1.02 -19.90
C PRO A 710 -24.93 -0.62 -18.68
N ASP A 711 -24.97 0.69 -18.39
CA ASP A 711 -25.81 1.31 -17.37
C ASP A 711 -26.11 2.78 -17.76
N TYR A 712 -26.97 3.47 -17.01
CA TYR A 712 -27.23 4.89 -17.23
C TYR A 712 -25.98 5.74 -16.93
N HIS A 713 -25.77 6.79 -17.73
CA HIS A 713 -24.64 7.70 -17.55
C HIS A 713 -24.83 8.64 -16.35
N ASP A 714 -23.73 8.99 -15.68
CA ASP A 714 -23.71 9.98 -14.59
C ASP A 714 -23.49 11.41 -15.13
N ALA A 715 -22.77 11.54 -16.24
CA ALA A 715 -22.56 12.81 -16.94
C ALA A 715 -22.72 12.63 -18.45
N GLN A 716 -23.29 13.64 -19.11
CA GLN A 716 -23.45 13.65 -20.57
C GLN A 716 -23.37 15.07 -21.12
N GLY A 717 -23.10 15.19 -22.41
CA GLY A 717 -23.14 16.46 -23.11
C GLY A 717 -22.99 16.33 -24.61
N SER A 718 -22.99 17.47 -25.28
CA SER A 718 -22.91 17.58 -26.74
C SER A 718 -22.06 18.79 -27.13
N ALA A 719 -21.24 18.63 -28.16
CA ALA A 719 -20.40 19.68 -28.72
C ALA A 719 -20.51 19.72 -30.25
N SER A 720 -20.40 20.92 -30.83
CA SER A 720 -20.43 21.13 -32.28
C SER A 720 -19.02 21.39 -32.79
N ILE A 721 -18.47 20.49 -33.61
CA ILE A 721 -17.06 20.51 -34.06
C ILE A 721 -17.00 20.69 -35.58
N ALA A 722 -16.18 21.62 -36.05
CA ALA A 722 -15.89 21.77 -37.48
C ALA A 722 -14.57 21.06 -37.82
N PHE A 723 -14.63 19.87 -38.43
CA PHE A 723 -13.46 19.01 -38.72
C PHE A 723 -12.59 19.48 -39.93
N GLY A 724 -12.36 20.79 -40.09
CA GLY A 724 -11.64 21.41 -41.23
C GLY A 724 -10.09 21.35 -41.17
N THR A 725 -9.39 21.99 -42.14
CA THR A 725 -7.93 21.87 -42.39
C THR A 725 -7.06 21.94 -41.14
N PRO A 726 -6.04 21.05 -40.99
CA PRO A 726 -5.22 20.97 -39.77
C PRO A 726 -4.39 22.24 -39.53
N VAL A 727 -4.31 22.69 -38.28
CA VAL A 727 -3.31 23.69 -37.85
C VAL A 727 -1.96 22.99 -37.72
N LEU A 728 -1.13 23.01 -38.78
CA LEU A 728 0.25 22.51 -38.77
C LEU A 728 1.20 23.50 -38.05
N PRO A 729 2.09 23.04 -37.15
CA PRO A 729 3.15 23.89 -36.59
C PRO A 729 4.46 23.85 -37.43
N PRO A 730 5.35 24.86 -37.31
CA PRO A 730 6.58 24.98 -38.10
C PRO A 730 7.70 23.99 -37.71
N THR A 731 8.64 23.73 -38.62
CA THR A 731 9.85 22.90 -38.43
C THR A 731 10.75 23.39 -37.26
N PRO A 732 11.41 22.50 -36.50
CA PRO A 732 12.25 22.89 -35.36
C PRO A 732 13.57 23.53 -35.82
N VAL A 733 13.90 24.68 -35.22
CA VAL A 733 15.06 25.52 -35.61
C VAL A 733 16.27 25.28 -34.68
N CYS A 734 16.07 24.70 -33.50
CA CYS A 734 17.11 24.56 -32.46
C CYS A 734 17.84 23.20 -32.55
N SER A 735 19.15 23.19 -32.27
CA SER A 735 19.99 21.98 -32.13
C SER A 735 21.13 22.20 -31.13
N GLN A 736 21.92 21.17 -30.78
CA GLN A 736 23.12 21.38 -29.96
C GLN A 736 24.12 22.36 -30.61
N ALA A 737 24.20 22.38 -31.95
CA ALA A 737 25.04 23.32 -32.69
C ALA A 737 24.60 24.79 -32.54
N SER A 738 23.36 25.03 -32.08
CA SER A 738 22.85 26.37 -31.77
C SER A 738 23.54 27.03 -30.56
N PHE A 739 24.36 26.29 -29.80
CA PHE A 739 25.06 26.78 -28.62
C PHE A 739 26.60 26.71 -28.77
N PRO A 740 27.20 27.54 -29.63
CA PRO A 740 28.65 27.61 -29.76
C PRO A 740 29.32 28.04 -28.45
N SER A 741 30.62 27.78 -28.32
CA SER A 741 31.42 28.08 -27.11
C SER A 741 31.42 29.57 -26.70
N THR A 742 31.01 30.47 -27.59
CA THR A 742 30.84 31.90 -27.34
C THR A 742 29.62 32.23 -26.46
N ILE A 743 28.59 31.36 -26.40
CA ILE A 743 27.43 31.55 -25.52
C ILE A 743 27.77 31.07 -24.10
N ARG A 744 27.95 32.03 -23.18
CA ARG A 744 28.17 31.76 -21.76
C ARG A 744 26.89 31.30 -21.08
N ALA A 745 27.02 30.38 -20.13
CA ALA A 745 25.90 29.94 -19.30
C ALA A 745 25.65 30.92 -18.15
N VAL A 746 24.38 31.18 -17.87
CA VAL A 746 23.88 31.89 -16.68
C VAL A 746 23.70 30.88 -15.56
N ASN A 747 24.27 31.15 -14.39
CA ASN A 747 24.09 30.29 -13.23
C ASN A 747 22.84 30.70 -12.44
N LEU A 748 21.82 29.85 -12.51
CA LEU A 748 20.56 29.89 -11.77
C LEU A 748 20.67 28.97 -10.54
N GLY A 749 21.48 29.36 -9.56
CA GLY A 749 21.84 28.46 -8.46
C GLY A 749 22.66 27.27 -8.95
N PRO A 750 22.22 26.01 -8.77
CA PRO A 750 22.91 24.82 -9.28
C PRO A 750 22.63 24.55 -10.78
N ILE A 751 21.69 25.28 -11.41
CA ILE A 751 21.34 25.11 -12.82
C ILE A 751 22.14 26.11 -13.66
N ALA A 752 22.98 25.61 -14.57
CA ALA A 752 23.61 26.40 -15.61
C ALA A 752 22.67 26.45 -16.83
N LEU A 753 22.17 27.64 -17.18
CA LEU A 753 21.26 27.84 -18.31
C LEU A 753 21.94 28.63 -19.43
N LYS A 754 21.95 28.07 -20.65
CA LYS A 754 22.25 28.81 -21.88
C LYS A 754 20.96 29.03 -22.65
N SER A 755 20.81 30.19 -23.27
CA SER A 755 19.67 30.50 -24.13
C SER A 755 20.09 31.27 -25.37
N THR A 756 19.34 31.10 -26.46
CA THR A 756 19.51 31.87 -27.70
C THR A 756 18.19 31.94 -28.47
N LEU A 757 18.06 32.90 -29.39
CA LEU A 757 16.88 33.10 -30.23
C LEU A 757 17.20 32.69 -31.66
N LEU A 758 16.36 31.84 -32.25
CA LEU A 758 16.43 31.42 -33.65
C LEU A 758 15.06 31.57 -34.31
N GLY A 759 14.88 32.66 -35.05
CA GLY A 759 13.59 32.99 -35.67
C GLY A 759 12.50 33.26 -34.60
N PRO A 760 11.30 32.65 -34.69
CA PRO A 760 10.23 32.83 -33.70
C PRO A 760 10.38 31.95 -32.46
N PHE A 761 11.49 31.22 -32.31
CA PHE A 761 11.71 30.27 -31.23
C PHE A 761 12.89 30.67 -30.33
N ALA A 762 12.71 30.47 -29.04
CA ALA A 762 13.77 30.50 -28.04
C ALA A 762 14.27 29.08 -27.76
N CYS A 763 15.59 28.90 -27.84
CA CYS A 763 16.26 27.64 -27.55
C CYS A 763 16.88 27.72 -26.16
N PHE A 764 16.77 26.64 -25.39
CA PHE A 764 17.29 26.55 -24.03
C PHE A 764 18.12 25.29 -23.84
N HIS A 765 19.27 25.45 -23.20
CA HIS A 765 20.12 24.35 -22.77
C HIS A 765 20.41 24.52 -21.27
N ALA A 766 19.71 23.72 -20.46
CA ALA A 766 19.82 23.69 -19.02
C ALA A 766 20.67 22.51 -18.57
N THR A 767 21.57 22.74 -17.61
CA THR A 767 22.39 21.70 -17.01
C THR A 767 22.40 21.87 -15.50
N LEU A 768 21.89 20.88 -14.76
CA LEU A 768 22.02 20.81 -13.31
C LEU A 768 23.31 20.06 -12.97
N ARG A 769 24.23 20.70 -12.23
CA ARG A 769 25.49 20.07 -11.77
C ARG A 769 25.63 20.11 -10.26
N GLY A 770 26.26 19.06 -9.70
CA GLY A 770 26.60 19.02 -8.27
C GLY A 770 25.41 18.82 -7.33
N TYR A 771 24.31 18.28 -7.83
CA TYR A 771 23.09 17.94 -7.07
C TYR A 771 22.69 16.47 -7.34
N PRO A 772 23.49 15.48 -6.88
CA PRO A 772 23.38 14.08 -7.32
C PRO A 772 22.09 13.37 -6.89
N ASN A 773 21.40 13.90 -5.87
CA ASN A 773 20.15 13.33 -5.36
C ASN A 773 18.90 13.99 -5.98
N ALA A 774 19.05 14.89 -6.96
CA ALA A 774 17.92 15.54 -7.58
C ALA A 774 17.09 14.54 -8.40
N THR A 775 15.82 14.43 -8.07
CA THR A 775 14.83 13.62 -8.80
C THR A 775 14.15 14.42 -9.90
N TRP A 776 14.13 15.75 -9.78
CA TRP A 776 13.62 16.66 -10.80
C TRP A 776 14.18 18.08 -10.64
N PHE A 777 14.16 18.84 -11.75
CA PHE A 777 14.31 20.30 -11.72
C PHE A 777 13.29 20.96 -12.65
N ALA A 778 12.90 22.18 -12.33
CA ALA A 778 11.90 22.93 -13.07
C ALA A 778 12.41 24.32 -13.50
N LEU A 779 11.97 24.77 -14.67
CA LEU A 779 12.22 26.11 -15.21
C LEU A 779 10.90 26.72 -15.70
N SER A 780 10.67 27.98 -15.37
CA SER A 780 9.45 28.69 -15.76
C SER A 780 9.75 30.14 -16.11
N VAL A 781 9.29 30.59 -17.27
CA VAL A 781 9.19 32.02 -17.58
C VAL A 781 7.92 32.51 -16.88
N ALA A 782 8.06 33.51 -16.00
CA ALA A 782 6.99 33.87 -15.07
C ALA A 782 6.79 35.39 -14.99
N PRO A 783 5.56 35.86 -14.70
CA PRO A 783 5.29 37.29 -14.54
C PRO A 783 5.82 37.86 -13.21
N THR A 784 6.01 37.01 -12.19
CA THR A 784 6.53 37.40 -10.87
C THR A 784 7.56 36.41 -10.35
N THR A 785 8.26 36.76 -9.26
CA THR A 785 9.27 35.91 -8.62
C THR A 785 8.68 34.71 -7.87
N ASN A 786 7.35 34.60 -7.84
CA ASN A 786 6.67 33.42 -7.31
C ASN A 786 6.53 32.36 -8.42
N MET A 787 6.74 31.09 -8.10
CA MET A 787 6.49 29.99 -9.04
C MET A 787 5.00 29.85 -9.36
N ILE A 788 4.13 30.09 -8.38
CA ILE A 788 2.67 30.10 -8.55
C ILE A 788 2.21 31.53 -8.77
N ASN A 789 1.54 31.81 -9.89
CA ASN A 789 1.08 33.15 -10.26
C ASN A 789 -0.43 33.22 -10.42
N THR A 790 -0.98 34.44 -10.49
CA THR A 790 -2.36 34.68 -10.91
C THR A 790 -2.36 35.82 -11.94
N PRO A 791 -2.70 35.54 -13.21
CA PRO A 791 -3.08 34.23 -13.78
C PRO A 791 -1.96 33.18 -13.65
N ALA A 792 -2.36 31.90 -13.53
CA ALA A 792 -1.43 30.78 -13.38
C ALA A 792 -0.51 30.69 -14.60
N ASN A 793 0.74 30.34 -14.37
CA ASN A 793 1.73 30.12 -15.42
C ASN A 793 2.16 28.65 -15.44
N ASN A 794 2.81 28.22 -16.51
CA ASN A 794 3.34 26.88 -16.64
C ASN A 794 4.83 26.81 -16.31
N ALA A 795 5.30 25.59 -16.03
CA ALA A 795 6.71 25.29 -15.83
C ALA A 795 7.09 24.02 -16.57
N ILE A 796 8.28 24.02 -17.15
CA ILE A 796 8.90 22.83 -17.72
C ILE A 796 9.60 22.10 -16.59
N VAL A 797 9.27 20.82 -16.42
CA VAL A 797 9.81 19.98 -15.36
C VAL A 797 10.56 18.83 -16.01
N PHE A 798 11.83 18.69 -15.64
CA PHE A 798 12.68 17.57 -16.03
C PHE A 798 12.64 16.49 -14.95
N HIS A 799 12.36 15.25 -15.36
CA HIS A 799 12.27 14.07 -14.50
C HIS A 799 13.53 13.23 -14.62
N ALA A 800 14.30 13.12 -13.53
CA ALA A 800 15.56 12.39 -13.54
C ALA A 800 15.39 10.88 -13.73
N ALA A 801 14.27 10.31 -13.25
CA ALA A 801 14.04 8.86 -13.25
C ALA A 801 13.88 8.27 -14.67
N ASN A 802 13.22 9.00 -15.57
CA ASN A 802 12.95 8.57 -16.94
C ASN A 802 13.63 9.46 -18.00
N GLY A 803 14.36 10.49 -17.58
CA GLY A 803 15.04 11.43 -18.47
C GLY A 803 14.10 12.24 -19.37
N THR A 804 12.84 12.41 -18.98
CA THR A 804 11.82 13.13 -19.77
C THR A 804 11.60 14.54 -19.25
N ALA A 805 11.03 15.43 -20.08
CA ALA A 805 10.55 16.73 -19.63
C ALA A 805 9.14 17.00 -20.14
N ALA A 806 8.32 17.64 -19.30
CA ALA A 806 6.94 18.01 -19.65
C ALA A 806 6.55 19.35 -19.03
N LEU A 807 5.53 19.99 -19.59
CA LEU A 807 4.89 21.18 -19.04
C LEU A 807 3.83 20.83 -18.00
N TYR A 808 3.83 21.58 -16.92
CA TYR A 808 2.82 21.53 -15.86
C TYR A 808 2.27 22.93 -15.59
N ASP A 809 0.96 23.03 -15.43
CA ASP A 809 0.28 24.24 -15.00
C ASP A 809 0.44 24.40 -13.48
N LEU A 810 0.98 25.53 -13.06
CA LEU A 810 1.23 25.86 -11.66
C LEU A 810 0.04 26.64 -11.09
N ILE A 811 -1.06 25.93 -10.79
CA ILE A 811 -2.35 26.55 -10.40
C ILE A 811 -2.35 26.97 -8.92
N ASP A 812 -1.89 26.09 -8.04
CA ASP A 812 -1.71 26.38 -6.61
C ASP A 812 -0.43 25.71 -6.11
N SER A 813 -0.02 26.12 -4.91
CA SER A 813 1.11 25.62 -4.16
C SER A 813 0.97 24.17 -3.68
N ALA A 814 -0.19 23.54 -3.78
CA ALA A 814 -0.38 22.15 -3.36
C ALA A 814 -0.02 21.17 -4.51
N PRO A 815 0.66 20.03 -4.24
CA PRO A 815 1.08 19.09 -5.29
C PRO A 815 -0.05 18.57 -6.18
N ASP A 816 -1.25 18.40 -5.63
CA ASP A 816 -2.47 18.02 -6.36
C ASP A 816 -2.99 19.12 -7.30
N ARG A 817 -2.48 20.34 -7.18
CA ARG A 817 -2.80 21.50 -8.01
C ARG A 817 -1.68 21.86 -8.99
N VAL A 818 -0.66 21.03 -9.07
CA VAL A 818 0.33 21.06 -10.15
C VAL A 818 -0.12 20.03 -11.17
N VAL A 819 -0.78 20.50 -12.22
CA VAL A 819 -1.49 19.64 -13.16
C VAL A 819 -0.67 19.50 -14.43
N TYR A 820 -0.57 18.29 -14.98
CA TYR A 820 0.02 18.09 -16.29
C TYR A 820 -0.72 18.93 -17.33
N GLN A 821 0.01 19.77 -18.07
CA GLN A 821 -0.60 20.68 -19.05
C GLN A 821 -1.06 19.86 -20.27
N PRO A 822 -2.36 19.81 -20.61
CA PRO A 822 -2.83 18.96 -21.70
C PRO A 822 -2.25 19.34 -23.07
N ASP A 823 -2.12 20.65 -23.31
CA ASP A 823 -1.49 21.18 -24.51
C ASP A 823 0.02 21.39 -24.26
N GLN A 824 0.83 20.45 -24.73
CA GLN A 824 2.30 20.53 -24.64
C GLN A 824 2.94 21.34 -25.78
N SER A 825 2.17 21.97 -26.68
CA SER A 825 2.69 22.77 -27.80
C SER A 825 3.68 23.90 -27.45
N PRO A 826 3.65 24.52 -26.24
CA PRO A 826 4.69 25.49 -25.88
C PRO A 826 6.08 24.87 -25.66
N LEU A 827 6.17 23.55 -25.49
CA LEU A 827 7.42 22.84 -25.23
C LEU A 827 7.68 21.80 -26.32
N LYS A 828 8.88 21.88 -26.92
CA LYS A 828 9.42 20.77 -27.70
C LYS A 828 10.80 20.40 -27.20
N VAL A 829 10.88 19.23 -26.56
CA VAL A 829 12.13 18.63 -26.09
C VAL A 829 12.93 18.12 -27.28
N LEU A 830 14.20 18.48 -27.35
CA LEU A 830 15.10 18.11 -28.47
C LEU A 830 16.15 17.11 -28.02
N HIS A 831 16.64 17.25 -26.79
CA HIS A 831 17.57 16.30 -26.19
C HIS A 831 17.45 16.35 -24.66
N SER A 832 17.51 15.19 -24.03
CA SER A 832 17.61 15.04 -22.59
C SER A 832 18.61 13.94 -22.25
N SER A 833 19.33 14.10 -21.15
CA SER A 833 20.21 13.04 -20.63
C SER A 833 20.44 13.18 -19.13
N VAL A 834 20.76 12.04 -18.51
CA VAL A 834 21.18 11.93 -17.11
C VAL A 834 22.50 11.16 -17.11
N VAL A 835 23.60 11.83 -16.78
CA VAL A 835 24.95 11.23 -16.83
C VAL A 835 25.71 11.59 -15.56
N ASN A 836 26.16 10.59 -14.79
CA ASN A 836 26.92 10.78 -13.55
C ASN A 836 26.24 11.71 -12.51
N GLY A 837 24.91 11.76 -12.49
CA GLY A 837 24.15 12.65 -11.60
C GLY A 837 24.03 14.10 -12.07
N ASP A 838 24.56 14.42 -13.26
CA ASP A 838 24.28 15.69 -13.95
C ASP A 838 23.07 15.50 -14.88
N LEU A 839 22.12 16.43 -14.81
CA LEU A 839 20.88 16.39 -15.58
C LEU A 839 20.95 17.46 -16.67
N VAL A 840 20.77 17.06 -17.93
CA VAL A 840 20.89 17.94 -19.10
C VAL A 840 19.57 17.94 -19.87
N LEU A 841 19.06 19.14 -20.15
CA LEU A 841 17.85 19.33 -20.95
C LEU A 841 18.07 20.40 -22.04
N LEU A 842 17.79 20.04 -23.27
CA LEU A 842 17.75 20.90 -24.45
C LEU A 842 16.32 20.92 -25.00
N PHE A 843 15.73 22.10 -25.08
CA PHE A 843 14.37 22.27 -25.58
C PHE A 843 14.22 23.57 -26.38
N GLN A 844 13.18 23.61 -27.21
CA GLN A 844 12.72 24.80 -27.89
C GLN A 844 11.34 25.21 -27.37
N ARG A 845 11.09 26.52 -27.33
CA ARG A 845 9.82 27.13 -26.97
C ARG A 845 9.53 28.31 -27.90
N PRO A 846 8.28 28.53 -28.37
CA PRO A 846 7.92 29.74 -29.11
C PRO A 846 8.14 31.00 -28.26
N VAL A 847 8.52 32.11 -28.89
CA VAL A 847 8.70 33.40 -28.18
C VAL A 847 7.34 33.92 -27.67
N ALA A 848 6.29 33.78 -28.48
CA ALA A 848 4.93 34.12 -28.09
C ALA A 848 4.31 33.03 -27.19
N ALA A 849 3.48 33.43 -26.24
CA ALA A 849 2.69 32.50 -25.45
C ALA A 849 1.70 31.73 -26.34
N THR A 850 1.69 30.40 -26.28
CA THR A 850 0.79 29.57 -27.12
C THR A 850 -0.44 29.05 -26.39
N VAL A 851 -0.45 29.09 -25.06
CA VAL A 851 -1.61 28.72 -24.22
C VAL A 851 -1.85 29.78 -23.13
N PRO A 852 -3.03 29.81 -22.48
CA PRO A 852 -3.33 30.82 -21.45
C PRO A 852 -2.40 30.84 -20.24
N THR A 853 -1.79 29.70 -19.90
CA THR A 853 -0.82 29.57 -18.80
C THR A 853 0.63 29.78 -19.25
N ASP A 854 0.88 30.05 -20.53
CA ASP A 854 2.23 30.29 -21.04
C ASP A 854 2.55 31.79 -21.01
N VAL A 855 3.80 32.15 -20.69
CA VAL A 855 4.22 33.55 -20.52
C VAL A 855 5.15 33.95 -21.65
N ALA A 856 4.75 34.92 -22.48
CA ALA A 856 5.53 35.33 -23.64
C ALA A 856 6.93 35.86 -23.24
N ILE A 857 7.94 35.56 -24.07
CA ILE A 857 9.30 36.08 -23.90
C ILE A 857 9.37 37.47 -24.53
N SER A 858 9.68 38.49 -23.72
CA SER A 858 10.03 39.82 -24.21
C SER A 858 11.38 39.79 -24.92
N LEU A 859 11.44 40.39 -26.11
CA LEU A 859 12.67 40.57 -26.88
C LEU A 859 13.40 41.87 -26.54
N THR A 860 12.74 42.78 -25.82
CA THR A 860 13.25 44.13 -25.50
C THR A 860 13.58 44.27 -24.03
N ASP A 861 12.87 43.55 -23.16
CA ASP A 861 13.01 43.65 -21.71
C ASP A 861 13.58 42.35 -21.12
N PRO A 862 14.29 42.43 -19.98
CA PRO A 862 14.72 41.24 -19.24
C PRO A 862 13.51 40.39 -18.81
N ASN A 863 13.60 39.09 -19.04
CA ASN A 863 12.55 38.13 -18.72
C ASN A 863 12.83 37.46 -17.38
N LEU A 864 11.80 37.28 -16.56
CA LEU A 864 11.96 36.63 -15.27
C LEU A 864 11.83 35.11 -15.43
N VAL A 865 12.87 34.40 -15.03
CA VAL A 865 12.93 32.94 -15.03
C VAL A 865 13.00 32.44 -13.59
N ASN A 866 11.97 31.72 -13.18
CA ASN A 866 11.91 31.00 -11.93
C ASN A 866 12.45 29.57 -12.14
N TRP A 867 13.15 29.07 -11.13
CA TRP A 867 13.72 27.74 -11.15
C TRP A 867 13.57 27.05 -9.81
N ALA A 868 13.50 25.71 -9.83
CA ALA A 868 13.44 24.90 -8.63
C ALA A 868 14.07 23.52 -8.83
N VAL A 869 14.49 22.89 -7.74
CA VAL A 869 15.05 21.53 -7.71
C VAL A 869 14.46 20.77 -6.53
N GLY A 870 14.08 19.52 -6.73
CA GLY A 870 13.60 18.62 -5.69
C GLY A 870 14.30 17.26 -5.69
N THR A 871 14.32 16.63 -4.52
CA THR A 871 14.90 15.29 -4.29
C THR A 871 13.84 14.21 -4.03
N SER A 872 12.56 14.59 -3.96
CA SER A 872 11.40 13.70 -3.82
C SER A 872 10.68 13.48 -5.15
N ALA A 873 9.82 12.46 -5.24
CA ALA A 873 9.07 12.17 -6.47
C ALA A 873 8.17 13.36 -6.86
N TRP A 874 8.17 13.74 -8.14
CA TRP A 874 7.28 14.79 -8.65
C TRP A 874 5.84 14.28 -8.81
N PRO A 875 4.80 15.10 -8.59
CA PRO A 875 4.85 16.47 -8.07
C PRO A 875 5.04 16.50 -6.55
N ASP A 876 6.00 17.30 -6.10
CA ASP A 876 6.23 17.57 -4.68
C ASP A 876 6.89 18.94 -4.51
N TYR A 877 7.03 19.38 -3.28
CA TYR A 877 7.68 20.61 -2.91
C TYR A 877 9.18 20.56 -3.24
N HIS A 878 9.67 21.63 -3.86
CA HIS A 878 11.10 21.81 -4.13
C HIS A 878 11.91 21.94 -2.83
N ASP A 879 13.16 21.47 -2.84
CA ASP A 879 14.10 21.67 -1.74
C ASP A 879 14.81 23.04 -1.84
N ILE A 880 15.08 23.49 -3.07
CA ILE A 880 15.64 24.80 -3.37
C ILE A 880 14.98 25.43 -4.59
N GLN A 881 14.92 26.75 -4.60
CA GLN A 881 14.28 27.54 -5.64
C GLN A 881 14.89 28.93 -5.74
N GLY A 882 14.69 29.60 -6.87
CA GLY A 882 15.13 30.98 -7.07
C GLY A 882 14.57 31.61 -8.34
N SER A 883 14.94 32.87 -8.56
CA SER A 883 14.52 33.65 -9.72
C SER A 883 15.68 34.47 -10.27
N ALA A 884 15.75 34.64 -11.58
CA ALA A 884 16.71 35.54 -12.23
C ALA A 884 16.07 36.26 -13.41
N LEU A 885 16.52 37.49 -13.65
CA LEU A 885 16.22 38.21 -14.88
C LEU A 885 17.23 37.81 -15.97
N ILE A 886 16.73 37.37 -17.12
CA ILE A 886 17.51 36.94 -18.28
C ILE A 886 17.06 37.73 -19.49
N GLN A 887 18.00 38.42 -20.12
CA GLN A 887 17.79 39.08 -21.41
C GLN A 887 18.22 38.13 -22.53
N PHE A 888 17.32 37.88 -23.48
CA PHE A 888 17.57 37.01 -24.63
C PHE A 888 18.03 37.87 -25.82
N ASP A 889 19.34 38.18 -25.89
CA ASP A 889 19.89 38.97 -27.01
C ASP A 889 20.34 38.10 -28.19
N VAL A 890 20.15 38.66 -29.40
CA VAL A 890 20.76 38.17 -30.64
C VAL A 890 22.25 38.54 -30.61
N ALA A 891 23.09 37.58 -30.22
CA ALA A 891 24.53 37.56 -30.46
C ALA A 891 25.26 38.92 -30.30
N THR A 892 25.22 39.55 -29.13
CA THR A 892 26.26 40.52 -28.74
C THR A 892 26.57 40.42 -27.25
N GLU A 893 27.86 40.59 -26.94
CA GLU A 893 28.47 40.42 -25.64
C GLU A 893 27.90 41.37 -24.59
N THR A 894 26.97 40.91 -23.73
CA THR A 894 26.93 41.14 -22.27
C THR A 894 25.56 40.72 -21.70
N GLN A 895 25.45 39.52 -21.13
CA GLN A 895 24.30 39.18 -20.28
C GLN A 895 24.57 39.69 -18.86
N SER A 896 23.94 40.79 -18.46
CA SER A 896 23.93 41.25 -17.07
C SER A 896 22.87 40.48 -16.28
N VAL A 897 23.30 39.65 -15.33
CA VAL A 897 22.42 38.85 -14.48
C VAL A 897 22.40 39.48 -13.08
N SER A 898 21.23 39.94 -12.64
CA SER A 898 20.99 40.26 -11.23
C SER A 898 20.23 39.09 -10.59
N PRO A 899 20.87 38.25 -9.76
CA PRO A 899 20.17 37.17 -9.05
C PRO A 899 19.20 37.79 -8.04
N ILE A 900 17.91 37.47 -8.15
CA ILE A 900 16.91 37.91 -7.18
C ILE A 900 16.82 36.81 -6.12
N LYS A 901 17.29 37.11 -4.89
CA LYS A 901 17.12 36.22 -3.75
C LYS A 901 15.64 35.97 -3.49
N THR A 902 15.30 34.72 -3.20
CA THR A 902 13.97 34.27 -2.74
C THR A 902 13.38 35.22 -1.70
N THR A 903 12.31 35.93 -2.06
CA THR A 903 11.66 36.91 -1.19
C THR A 903 10.68 36.20 -0.25
N VAL A 904 11.16 35.78 0.92
CA VAL A 904 10.28 35.65 2.09
C VAL A 904 9.52 36.97 2.21
N VAL A 905 8.19 36.93 2.24
CA VAL A 905 7.38 38.16 2.35
C VAL A 905 7.30 38.53 3.83
N PRO A 906 8.00 39.57 4.32
CA PRO A 906 7.86 39.97 5.71
C PRO A 906 6.46 40.56 5.92
N THR A 907 5.72 40.07 6.92
CA THR A 907 4.35 40.57 7.15
C THR A 907 4.28 41.69 8.18
N TYR A 908 3.35 42.61 7.96
CA TYR A 908 3.14 43.75 8.86
C TYR A 908 2.47 43.40 10.20
N THR A 909 2.09 42.15 10.45
CA THR A 909 1.33 41.76 11.65
C THR A 909 2.06 42.07 12.95
N SER A 910 3.39 41.87 13.01
CA SER A 910 4.19 42.22 14.19
C SER A 910 4.19 43.72 14.46
N TRP A 911 4.30 44.54 13.41
CA TRP A 911 4.25 46.00 13.50
C TRP A 911 2.86 46.51 13.90
N ILE A 912 1.80 45.92 13.33
CA ILE A 912 0.41 46.23 13.71
C ILE A 912 0.23 45.90 15.19
N ALA A 913 0.63 44.70 15.64
CA ALA A 913 0.53 44.30 17.04
C ALA A 913 1.28 45.26 17.98
N ALA A 914 2.52 45.63 17.64
CA ALA A 914 3.33 46.57 18.43
C ALA A 914 2.70 47.97 18.49
N THR A 915 2.19 48.47 17.36
CA THR A 915 1.53 49.77 17.26
C THR A 915 0.23 49.78 18.07
N THR A 916 -0.59 48.75 17.93
CA THR A 916 -1.83 48.56 18.69
C THR A 916 -1.55 48.51 20.20
N PHE A 917 -0.54 47.74 20.63
CA PHE A 917 -0.16 47.68 22.05
C PHE A 917 0.32 49.03 22.56
N THR A 918 1.17 49.72 21.81
CA THR A 918 1.71 51.04 22.18
C THR A 918 0.59 52.07 22.31
N LEU A 919 -0.36 52.08 21.37
CA LEU A 919 -1.53 52.96 21.42
C LEU A 919 -2.40 52.67 22.66
N ILE A 920 -2.71 51.40 22.91
CA ILE A 920 -3.50 50.99 24.09
C ILE A 920 -2.78 51.37 25.37
N ALA A 921 -1.48 51.11 25.48
CA ALA A 921 -0.66 51.44 26.64
C ALA A 921 -0.58 52.95 26.87
N PHE A 922 -0.40 53.74 25.82
CA PHE A 922 -0.33 55.19 25.89
C PHE A 922 -1.67 55.82 26.33
N LEU A 923 -2.77 55.42 25.71
CA LEU A 923 -4.12 55.86 26.11
C LEU A 923 -4.45 55.41 27.53
N GLY A 924 -4.07 54.18 27.90
CA GLY A 924 -4.17 53.68 29.26
C GLY A 924 -3.46 54.59 30.26
N ALA A 925 -2.20 54.93 30.00
CA ALA A 925 -1.40 55.75 30.90
C ALA A 925 -2.00 57.16 31.04
N ILE A 926 -2.48 57.76 29.94
CA ILE A 926 -3.20 59.04 29.97
C ILE A 926 -4.44 58.94 30.86
N VAL A 927 -5.30 57.95 30.66
CA VAL A 927 -6.54 57.77 31.45
C VAL A 927 -6.22 57.50 32.92
N THR A 928 -5.12 56.79 33.20
CA THR A 928 -4.72 56.44 34.57
C THR A 928 -4.18 57.62 35.35
N HIS A 929 -3.37 58.47 34.71
CA HIS A 929 -2.68 59.58 35.35
C HIS A 929 -3.39 60.94 35.20
N SER A 930 -4.35 61.06 34.27
CA SER A 930 -5.20 62.24 34.11
C SER A 930 -6.49 62.14 34.93
N GLY A 931 -6.77 63.16 35.74
CA GLY A 931 -8.02 63.24 36.51
C GLY A 931 -9.27 63.43 35.65
N SER A 932 -9.12 63.77 34.36
CA SER A 932 -10.22 64.17 33.47
C SER A 932 -11.02 62.99 32.88
N PHE A 933 -10.50 61.76 32.94
CA PHE A 933 -11.11 60.58 32.28
C PHE A 933 -11.69 59.55 33.27
N ARG A 934 -12.19 59.98 34.42
CA ARG A 934 -12.78 59.08 35.44
C ARG A 934 -13.91 58.21 34.90
N TRP A 935 -14.67 58.69 33.92
CA TRP A 935 -15.73 57.93 33.26
C TRP A 935 -15.19 56.66 32.59
N ALA A 936 -14.05 56.75 31.91
CA ALA A 936 -13.44 55.60 31.23
C ALA A 936 -12.97 54.52 32.22
N LYS A 937 -12.54 54.91 33.43
CA LYS A 937 -12.00 54.01 34.46
C LYS A 937 -13.07 53.38 35.36
N HIS A 938 -14.14 54.12 35.67
CA HIS A 938 -15.08 53.74 36.73
C HIS A 938 -16.52 53.55 36.26
N GLN A 939 -16.95 54.17 35.16
CA GLN A 939 -18.30 53.95 34.66
C GLN A 939 -18.38 52.63 33.90
N ARG A 940 -19.31 51.78 34.34
CA ARG A 940 -19.65 50.52 33.69
C ARG A 940 -20.62 50.76 32.54
N LEU A 941 -20.57 49.90 31.53
CA LEU A 941 -21.38 50.02 30.31
C LEU A 941 -22.88 49.88 30.60
N THR A 942 -23.23 48.94 31.48
CA THR A 942 -24.61 48.70 31.93
C THR A 942 -24.65 48.42 33.42
N ALA A 943 -25.82 48.62 34.04
CA ALA A 943 -26.04 48.22 35.42
C ALA A 943 -26.03 46.69 35.55
N PRO A 944 -25.55 46.13 36.68
CA PRO A 944 -25.62 44.69 36.93
C PRO A 944 -27.08 44.23 36.90
N PRO A 945 -27.38 43.08 36.26
CA PRO A 945 -28.75 42.60 36.15
C PRO A 945 -29.35 42.31 37.52
N ALA A 946 -30.56 42.83 37.78
CA ALA A 946 -31.27 42.64 39.05
C ALA A 946 -31.77 41.20 39.25
N THR A 947 -31.95 40.43 38.16
CA THR A 947 -32.44 39.05 38.17
C THR A 947 -31.67 38.16 37.19
N ASN A 948 -31.74 36.84 37.38
CA ASN A 948 -31.02 35.88 36.54
C ASN A 948 -31.78 35.67 35.21
N LEU A 949 -31.36 36.37 34.14
CA LEU A 949 -32.00 36.41 32.81
C LEU A 949 -31.82 35.11 31.96
N GLY A 950 -31.84 33.93 32.58
CA GLY A 950 -31.71 32.66 31.87
C GLY A 950 -30.43 32.56 31.01
N TRP A 951 -30.58 32.16 29.74
CA TRP A 951 -29.48 32.01 28.75
C TRP A 951 -28.65 33.29 28.55
N PHE A 952 -29.25 34.48 28.57
CA PHE A 952 -28.54 35.75 28.34
C PHE A 952 -27.80 36.27 29.57
N SER A 953 -28.02 35.65 30.74
CA SER A 953 -27.43 36.10 32.01
C SER A 953 -25.90 36.19 31.97
N GLY A 954 -25.22 35.29 31.26
CA GLY A 954 -23.76 35.30 31.10
C GLY A 954 -23.25 36.50 30.30
N LEU A 955 -23.93 36.84 29.20
CA LEU A 955 -23.58 37.97 28.35
C LEU A 955 -23.83 39.30 29.07
N VAL A 956 -25.01 39.45 29.69
CA VAL A 956 -25.39 40.67 30.42
C VAL A 956 -24.48 40.91 31.64
N LYS A 957 -24.14 39.86 32.39
CA LYS A 957 -23.15 39.96 33.49
C LYS A 957 -21.77 40.37 32.96
N THR A 958 -21.38 39.91 31.77
CA THR A 958 -20.10 40.30 31.18
C THR A 958 -20.11 41.76 30.73
N LEU A 959 -21.19 42.23 30.10
CA LEU A 959 -21.35 43.63 29.71
C LEU A 959 -21.41 44.59 30.91
N ALA A 960 -22.08 44.19 32.00
CA ALA A 960 -22.13 44.97 33.23
C ALA A 960 -20.78 45.08 33.95
N ASP A 961 -19.87 44.13 33.71
CA ASP A 961 -18.50 44.15 34.25
C ASP A 961 -17.48 44.79 33.27
N VAL A 962 -17.91 45.37 32.16
CA VAL A 962 -17.04 46.12 31.24
C VAL A 962 -17.16 47.62 31.50
N THR A 963 -16.02 48.30 31.58
CA THR A 963 -15.92 49.77 31.68
C THR A 963 -15.87 50.40 30.29
N TRP A 964 -16.22 51.68 30.18
CA TRP A 964 -16.11 52.40 28.90
C TRP A 964 -14.68 52.44 28.34
N GLY A 965 -13.65 52.52 29.19
CA GLY A 965 -12.26 52.43 28.77
C GLY A 965 -11.91 51.06 28.17
N GLU A 966 -12.44 49.98 28.75
CA GLU A 966 -12.28 48.63 28.20
C GLU A 966 -13.01 48.45 26.86
N VAL A 967 -14.14 49.12 26.64
CA VAL A 967 -14.81 49.16 25.33
C VAL A 967 -13.89 49.80 24.28
N VAL A 968 -13.22 50.90 24.61
CA VAL A 968 -12.25 51.55 23.71
C VAL A 968 -11.08 50.60 23.39
N VAL A 969 -10.56 49.88 24.39
CA VAL A 969 -9.51 48.86 24.18
C VAL A 969 -9.99 47.76 23.23
N VAL A 970 -11.20 47.24 23.42
CA VAL A 970 -11.79 46.22 22.54
C VAL A 970 -11.99 46.78 21.13
N ALA A 971 -12.47 48.02 20.98
CA ALA A 971 -12.64 48.65 19.68
C ALA A 971 -11.31 48.81 18.93
N ILE A 972 -10.26 49.27 19.60
CA ILE A 972 -8.90 49.36 19.04
C ILE A 972 -8.39 47.98 18.62
N TYR A 973 -8.62 46.95 19.44
CA TYR A 973 -8.23 45.59 19.12
C TYR A 973 -9.00 45.03 17.90
N VAL A 974 -10.30 45.28 17.79
CA VAL A 974 -11.12 44.87 16.63
C VAL A 974 -10.63 45.59 15.35
N LEU A 975 -10.32 46.88 15.43
CA LEU A 975 -9.71 47.62 14.32
C LEU A 975 -8.35 47.02 13.92
N ALA A 976 -7.57 46.53 14.88
CA ALA A 976 -6.31 45.83 14.59
C ALA A 976 -6.54 44.49 13.88
N LEU A 977 -7.58 43.72 14.25
CA LEU A 977 -7.94 42.48 13.52
C LEU A 977 -8.30 42.79 12.06
N VAL A 978 -9.10 43.84 11.82
CA VAL A 978 -9.46 44.31 10.47
C VAL A 978 -8.22 44.81 9.72
N GLY A 979 -7.36 45.59 10.39
CA GLY A 979 -6.10 46.08 9.83
C GLY A 979 -5.16 44.94 9.43
N VAL A 980 -5.06 43.88 10.23
CA VAL A 980 -4.31 42.68 9.87
C VAL A 980 -4.92 42.01 8.64
N ALA A 981 -6.24 41.82 8.59
CA ALA A 981 -6.90 41.22 7.43
C ALA A 981 -6.66 42.03 6.14
N ILE A 982 -6.83 43.36 6.18
CA ILE A 982 -6.54 44.25 5.06
C ILE A 982 -5.06 44.16 4.68
N SER A 983 -4.15 44.16 5.66
CA SER A 983 -2.71 44.08 5.38
C SER A 983 -2.34 42.78 4.66
N VAL A 984 -2.99 41.67 4.99
CA VAL A 984 -2.78 40.38 4.31
C VAL A 984 -3.33 40.45 2.88
N LEU A 985 -4.53 41.00 2.69
CA LEU A 985 -5.12 41.18 1.35
C LEU A 985 -4.24 42.04 0.44
N VAL A 986 -3.61 43.09 0.97
CA VAL A 986 -2.70 43.97 0.22
C VAL A 986 -1.35 43.30 -0.08
N GLN A 987 -0.82 42.50 0.86
CA GLN A 987 0.48 41.83 0.68
C GLN A 987 0.42 40.57 -0.19
N PHE A 988 -0.78 39.98 -0.33
CA PHE A 988 -1.01 38.78 -1.13
C PHE A 988 -2.16 39.00 -2.14
N PRO A 989 -2.05 39.99 -3.05
CA PRO A 989 -3.14 40.39 -3.92
C PRO A 989 -3.50 39.31 -4.96
N THR A 990 -2.58 38.40 -5.25
CA THR A 990 -2.75 37.29 -6.19
C THR A 990 -3.09 35.96 -5.50
N ALA A 991 -3.32 35.93 -4.19
CA ALA A 991 -3.66 34.69 -3.52
C ALA A 991 -5.10 34.26 -3.81
N THR A 992 -5.31 32.96 -4.02
CA THR A 992 -6.66 32.37 -4.16
C THR A 992 -7.50 32.62 -2.90
N SER A 993 -8.83 32.60 -3.03
CA SER A 993 -9.75 32.85 -1.90
C SER A 993 -9.52 31.89 -0.72
N SER A 994 -9.28 30.61 -0.99
CA SER A 994 -8.96 29.60 0.04
C SER A 994 -7.65 29.95 0.75
N ARG A 995 -6.61 30.33 -0.01
CA ARG A 995 -5.32 30.73 0.54
C ARG A 995 -5.40 32.03 1.35
N LEU A 996 -6.22 32.99 0.92
CA LEU A 996 -6.47 34.21 1.66
C LEU A 996 -7.14 33.93 3.02
N VAL A 997 -8.14 33.05 3.07
CA VAL A 997 -8.77 32.66 4.34
C VAL A 997 -7.76 32.00 5.27
N ALA A 998 -6.90 31.11 4.75
CA ALA A 998 -5.81 30.49 5.51
C ALA A 998 -4.82 31.54 6.08
N LEU A 999 -4.39 32.50 5.26
CA LEU A 999 -3.44 33.55 5.67
C LEU A 999 -4.07 34.52 6.67
N VAL A 1000 -5.30 34.99 6.44
CA VAL A 1000 -6.00 35.92 7.32
C VAL A 1000 -6.27 35.25 8.67
N SER A 1001 -6.82 34.03 8.69
CA SER A 1001 -7.08 33.30 9.93
C SER A 1001 -5.80 33.05 10.74
N GLY A 1002 -4.69 32.68 10.09
CA GLY A 1002 -3.39 32.50 10.74
C GLY A 1002 -2.83 33.78 11.35
N HIS A 1003 -2.89 34.91 10.65
CA HIS A 1003 -2.38 36.19 11.17
C HIS A 1003 -3.28 36.81 12.25
N VAL A 1004 -4.60 36.65 12.14
CA VAL A 1004 -5.57 37.03 13.19
C VAL A 1004 -5.36 36.18 14.45
N SER A 1005 -5.08 34.89 14.27
CA SER A 1005 -4.69 33.99 15.36
C SER A 1005 -3.39 34.44 16.01
N LEU A 1006 -2.35 34.78 15.22
CA LEU A 1006 -1.09 35.32 15.74
C LEU A 1006 -1.28 36.62 16.53
N LEU A 1007 -2.10 37.55 16.06
CA LEU A 1007 -2.41 38.78 16.80
C LEU A 1007 -3.05 38.43 18.16
N SER A 1008 -3.99 37.49 18.16
CA SER A 1008 -4.66 37.03 19.39
C SER A 1008 -3.71 36.35 20.36
N LEU A 1009 -2.81 35.49 19.87
CA LEU A 1009 -1.77 34.84 20.68
C LEU A 1009 -0.78 35.84 21.26
N THR A 1010 -0.39 36.86 20.49
CA THR A 1010 0.52 37.91 20.96
C THR A 1010 -0.09 38.66 22.15
N PHE A 1011 -1.38 39.01 22.04
CA PHE A 1011 -2.08 39.75 23.08
C PHE A 1011 -2.50 38.87 24.26
N ILE A 1012 -2.72 37.55 24.09
CA ILE A 1012 -3.14 36.67 25.20
C ILE A 1012 -2.07 36.58 26.29
N LEU A 1013 -0.78 36.68 25.93
CA LEU A 1013 0.32 36.60 26.89
C LEU A 1013 0.49 37.88 27.72
N LEU A 1014 0.00 39.02 27.24
CA LEU A 1014 0.16 40.30 27.95
C LEU A 1014 -0.59 40.27 29.29
N PRO A 1015 -1.91 39.99 29.37
CA PRO A 1015 -2.61 39.93 30.64
C PRO A 1015 -1.96 38.98 31.66
N VAL A 1016 -1.36 37.86 31.25
CA VAL A 1016 -0.79 36.85 32.17
C VAL A 1016 0.60 37.18 32.70
N ALA A 1017 1.27 38.20 32.16
CA ALA A 1017 2.51 38.74 32.73
C ALA A 1017 2.20 39.50 34.03
N ARG A 1018 2.02 38.80 35.15
CA ARG A 1018 1.53 39.42 36.40
C ARG A 1018 2.51 40.44 36.97
N GLY A 1019 2.03 41.64 37.33
CA GLY A 1019 2.80 42.64 38.06
C GLY A 1019 2.12 44.01 38.14
N ALA A 1020 2.73 44.93 38.90
CA ALA A 1020 2.21 46.29 39.12
C ALA A 1020 2.28 47.21 37.88
N HIS A 1021 2.97 46.78 36.81
CA HIS A 1021 3.04 47.53 35.56
C HIS A 1021 1.66 47.70 34.90
N TRP A 1022 0.72 46.77 35.09
CA TRP A 1022 -0.66 46.93 34.63
C TRP A 1022 -1.45 47.96 35.44
N GLU A 1023 -1.18 48.06 36.74
CA GLU A 1023 -1.79 49.09 37.59
C GLU A 1023 -1.26 50.48 37.24
N TRP A 1024 0.02 50.58 36.91
CA TRP A 1024 0.62 51.82 36.42
C TRP A 1024 0.06 52.21 35.03
N LEU A 1025 -0.03 51.26 34.09
CA LEU A 1025 -0.54 51.53 32.74
C LEU A 1025 -2.04 51.81 32.71
N PHE A 1026 -2.87 51.00 33.38
CA PHE A 1026 -4.33 51.03 33.21
C PHE A 1026 -5.10 51.41 34.48
N GLY A 1027 -4.41 51.62 35.60
CA GLY A 1027 -5.07 51.85 36.89
C GLY A 1027 -5.91 50.65 37.33
N ALA A 1028 -5.62 49.46 36.78
CA ALA A 1028 -6.35 48.22 36.97
C ALA A 1028 -5.37 47.09 37.31
N SER A 1029 -5.74 46.28 38.30
CA SER A 1029 -4.93 45.13 38.72
C SER A 1029 -4.99 44.00 37.70
N HIS A 1030 -3.97 43.14 37.70
CA HIS A 1030 -3.89 41.93 36.86
C HIS A 1030 -5.19 41.11 36.87
N GLU A 1031 -5.85 40.99 38.02
CA GLU A 1031 -7.10 40.24 38.18
C GLU A 1031 -8.25 40.81 37.33
N ARG A 1032 -8.27 42.12 37.11
CA ARG A 1032 -9.27 42.74 36.23
C ARG A 1032 -8.98 42.45 34.75
N LEU A 1033 -7.73 42.23 34.38
CA LEU A 1033 -7.31 41.94 33.01
C LEU A 1033 -7.56 40.47 32.61
N ILE A 1034 -7.78 39.55 33.55
CA ILE A 1034 -8.00 38.13 33.24
C ILE A 1034 -9.27 37.86 32.42
N LYS A 1035 -10.24 38.78 32.44
CA LYS A 1035 -11.40 38.70 31.53
C LYS A 1035 -10.97 38.86 30.07
N LEU A 1036 -10.04 39.77 29.77
CA LEU A 1036 -9.49 39.95 28.43
C LEU A 1036 -8.71 38.71 27.98
N TYR A 1037 -7.92 38.08 28.87
CA TYR A 1037 -7.25 36.79 28.60
C TYR A 1037 -8.22 35.72 28.08
N ARG A 1038 -9.38 35.57 28.75
CA ARG A 1038 -10.40 34.58 28.36
C ARG A 1038 -11.01 34.87 27.00
N TRP A 1039 -11.31 36.13 26.70
CA TRP A 1039 -11.85 36.54 25.40
C TRP A 1039 -10.83 36.32 24.28
N LEU A 1040 -9.58 36.75 24.48
CA LEU A 1040 -8.49 36.54 23.52
C LEU A 1040 -8.22 35.06 23.27
N GLY A 1041 -8.26 34.22 24.30
CA GLY A 1041 -8.11 32.77 24.17
C GLY A 1041 -9.19 32.13 23.30
N ARG A 1042 -10.44 32.57 23.41
CA ARG A 1042 -11.53 32.09 22.55
C ARG A 1042 -11.32 32.50 21.10
N VAL A 1043 -10.99 33.76 20.84
CA VAL A 1043 -10.72 34.27 19.48
C VAL A 1043 -9.52 33.54 18.86
N PHE A 1044 -8.44 33.35 19.64
CA PHE A 1044 -7.25 32.62 19.22
C PHE A 1044 -7.59 31.18 18.78
N VAL A 1045 -8.30 30.42 19.62
CA VAL A 1045 -8.65 29.03 19.31
C VAL A 1045 -9.55 28.95 18.09
N LEU A 1046 -10.60 29.78 18.01
CA LEU A 1046 -11.52 29.80 16.86
C LEU A 1046 -10.78 30.08 15.53
N THR A 1047 -9.91 31.08 15.53
CA THR A 1047 -9.15 31.47 14.32
C THR A 1047 -8.03 30.48 14.01
N ALA A 1048 -7.41 29.86 15.02
CA ALA A 1048 -6.47 28.76 14.83
C ALA A 1048 -7.14 27.49 14.29
N THR A 1049 -8.37 27.18 14.72
CA THR A 1049 -9.15 26.07 14.17
C THR A 1049 -9.47 26.32 12.70
N LEU A 1050 -9.93 27.51 12.34
CA LEU A 1050 -10.17 27.87 10.93
C LEU A 1050 -8.87 27.80 10.10
N HIS A 1051 -7.76 28.26 10.65
CA HIS A 1051 -6.44 28.15 10.02
C HIS A 1051 -6.03 26.69 9.80
N LEU A 1052 -6.23 25.80 10.78
CA LEU A 1052 -5.96 24.37 10.63
C LEU A 1052 -6.88 23.73 9.59
N VAL A 1053 -8.19 23.95 9.66
CA VAL A 1053 -9.17 23.36 8.74
C VAL A 1053 -8.86 23.72 7.29
N THR A 1054 -8.46 24.97 7.03
CA THR A 1054 -8.10 25.43 5.69
C THR A 1054 -6.74 24.93 5.19
N ASN A 1055 -5.90 24.33 6.07
CA ASN A 1055 -4.59 23.78 5.73
C ASN A 1055 -4.45 22.32 6.17
N LEU A 1056 -5.56 21.57 6.29
CA LEU A 1056 -5.55 20.24 6.91
C LEU A 1056 -4.65 19.25 6.16
N SER A 1057 -4.62 19.33 4.83
CA SER A 1057 -3.75 18.51 3.98
C SER A 1057 -2.26 18.73 4.27
N LEU A 1058 -1.89 19.87 4.84
CA LEU A 1058 -0.51 20.23 5.16
C LEU A 1058 -0.16 19.96 6.62
N ALA A 1059 -1.10 19.55 7.48
CA ALA A 1059 -0.92 19.55 8.94
C ALA A 1059 0.28 18.71 9.42
N THR A 1060 0.63 17.64 8.71
CA THR A 1060 1.76 16.75 9.03
C THR A 1060 3.05 17.10 8.28
N TYR A 1061 3.03 18.12 7.41
CA TYR A 1061 4.18 18.51 6.61
C TYR A 1061 5.31 19.08 7.48
N ALA A 1062 6.50 18.47 7.35
CA ALA A 1062 7.62 18.69 8.27
C ALA A 1062 8.73 19.62 7.72
N LYS A 1063 8.60 20.10 6.48
CA LYS A 1063 9.55 21.05 5.87
C LYS A 1063 8.96 22.47 5.81
N SER A 1064 9.81 23.44 5.51
CA SER A 1064 9.41 24.83 5.32
C SER A 1064 8.55 24.99 4.06
N PHE A 1065 7.44 25.70 4.18
CA PHE A 1065 6.42 25.82 3.15
C PHE A 1065 5.97 27.27 2.93
N GLY A 1066 5.79 27.64 1.66
CA GLY A 1066 5.17 28.89 1.22
C GLY A 1066 6.02 30.16 1.41
N SER A 1067 5.45 31.30 1.01
CA SER A 1067 6.07 32.64 1.08
C SER A 1067 6.35 33.15 2.50
N GLN A 1068 5.80 32.48 3.51
CA GLN A 1068 6.02 32.72 4.94
C GLN A 1068 7.03 31.75 5.58
N GLN A 1069 7.51 30.74 4.83
CA GLN A 1069 8.44 29.73 5.30
C GLN A 1069 7.96 29.06 6.60
N VAL A 1070 6.69 28.63 6.60
CA VAL A 1070 6.07 27.99 7.76
C VAL A 1070 6.42 26.51 7.79
N VAL A 1071 6.53 25.91 8.98
CA VAL A 1071 6.67 24.46 9.13
C VAL A 1071 5.38 23.92 9.77
N PRO A 1072 4.43 23.39 8.96
CA PRO A 1072 3.07 23.07 9.40
C PRO A 1072 2.96 22.12 10.59
N VAL A 1073 3.80 21.07 10.67
CA VAL A 1073 3.76 20.09 11.77
C VAL A 1073 3.92 20.74 13.15
N PHE A 1074 4.75 21.77 13.26
CA PHE A 1074 4.90 22.52 14.51
C PHE A 1074 3.64 23.33 14.85
N GLY A 1075 2.96 23.88 13.84
CA GLY A 1075 1.66 24.55 14.01
C GLY A 1075 0.58 23.57 14.47
N PHE A 1076 0.57 22.35 13.94
CA PHE A 1076 -0.39 21.31 14.32
C PHE A 1076 -0.21 20.85 15.78
N VAL A 1077 1.01 20.57 16.22
CA VAL A 1077 1.31 20.20 17.62
C VAL A 1077 0.96 21.36 18.57
N ALA A 1078 1.26 22.60 18.18
CA ALA A 1078 0.87 23.77 18.94
C ALA A 1078 -0.65 23.90 19.07
N TYR A 1079 -1.39 23.71 17.98
CA TYR A 1079 -2.85 23.75 17.98
C TYR A 1079 -3.44 22.70 18.92
N LEU A 1080 -2.99 21.43 18.85
CA LEU A 1080 -3.47 20.38 19.75
C LEU A 1080 -3.30 20.76 21.22
N SER A 1081 -2.13 21.34 21.56
CA SER A 1081 -1.84 21.80 22.92
C SER A 1081 -2.79 22.93 23.35
N PHE A 1082 -3.02 23.93 22.50
CA PHE A 1082 -3.89 25.05 22.86
C PHE A 1082 -5.39 24.68 22.84
N ALA A 1083 -5.81 23.80 21.93
CA ALA A 1083 -7.18 23.32 21.84
C ALA A 1083 -7.56 22.47 23.06
N SER A 1084 -6.69 21.55 23.49
CA SER A 1084 -6.91 20.76 24.70
C SER A 1084 -6.93 21.63 25.97
N MET A 1085 -6.08 22.66 26.05
CA MET A 1085 -6.14 23.66 27.10
C MET A 1085 -7.48 24.39 27.13
N ALA A 1086 -8.00 24.78 25.97
CA ALA A 1086 -9.30 25.47 25.87
C ALA A 1086 -10.47 24.59 26.35
N LEU A 1087 -10.42 23.28 26.05
CA LEU A 1087 -11.39 22.31 26.55
C LEU A 1087 -11.38 22.21 28.07
N LEU A 1088 -10.21 22.03 28.70
CA LEU A 1088 -10.10 21.95 30.16
C LEU A 1088 -10.41 23.28 30.85
N ALA A 1089 -10.28 24.41 30.15
CA ALA A 1089 -10.61 25.73 30.64
C ALA A 1089 -12.13 26.02 30.68
N LEU A 1090 -12.97 25.14 30.12
CA LEU A 1090 -14.43 25.26 30.21
C LEU A 1090 -14.88 25.31 31.68
N GLU A 1091 -15.78 26.24 32.02
CA GLU A 1091 -16.11 26.55 33.42
C GLU A 1091 -16.60 25.32 34.19
N SER A 1092 -17.42 24.47 33.57
CA SER A 1092 -17.92 23.23 34.16
C SER A 1092 -16.79 22.27 34.53
N ILE A 1093 -15.86 22.02 33.61
CA ILE A 1093 -14.74 21.08 33.79
C ILE A 1093 -13.76 21.65 34.83
N ARG A 1094 -13.35 22.91 34.65
CA ARG A 1094 -12.42 23.61 35.55
C ARG A 1094 -12.91 23.64 37.00
N ARG A 1095 -14.21 23.84 37.24
CA ARG A 1095 -14.77 23.87 38.60
C ARG A 1095 -14.81 22.50 39.26
N GLN A 1096 -14.96 21.43 38.48
CA GLN A 1096 -14.98 20.05 39.00
C GLN A 1096 -13.57 19.51 39.25
N THR A 1097 -12.59 19.90 38.41
CA THR A 1097 -11.23 19.34 38.40
C THR A 1097 -10.16 20.45 38.32
N PHE A 1098 -10.19 21.38 39.28
CA PHE A 1098 -9.33 22.58 39.26
C PHE A 1098 -7.84 22.26 39.13
N GLU A 1099 -7.34 21.25 39.84
CA GLU A 1099 -5.92 20.87 39.79
C GLU A 1099 -5.50 20.36 38.41
N VAL A 1100 -6.33 19.51 37.78
CA VAL A 1100 -6.07 18.99 36.43
C VAL A 1100 -5.99 20.14 35.44
N PHE A 1101 -6.97 21.04 35.47
CA PHE A 1101 -6.94 22.27 34.68
C PHE A 1101 -5.65 23.05 34.94
N TYR A 1102 -5.31 23.33 36.20
CA TYR A 1102 -4.18 24.20 36.55
C TYR A 1102 -2.84 23.66 36.05
N TYR A 1103 -2.51 22.40 36.36
CA TYR A 1103 -1.24 21.80 35.96
C TYR A 1103 -1.17 21.55 34.45
N TYR A 1104 -2.24 21.03 33.85
CA TYR A 1104 -2.29 20.79 32.41
C TYR A 1104 -2.15 22.09 31.63
N HIS A 1105 -2.91 23.14 32.00
CA HIS A 1105 -2.86 24.43 31.32
C HIS A 1105 -1.46 25.05 31.37
N ARG A 1106 -0.72 24.84 32.46
CA ARG A 1106 0.68 25.30 32.58
C ARG A 1106 1.63 24.50 31.67
N ILE A 1107 1.58 23.17 31.72
CA ILE A 1107 2.49 22.31 30.93
C ILE A 1107 2.20 22.44 29.44
N ALA A 1108 0.93 22.28 29.04
CA ALA A 1108 0.51 22.37 27.65
C ALA A 1108 0.75 23.78 27.06
N SER A 1109 0.70 24.85 27.87
CA SER A 1109 1.05 26.19 27.38
C SER A 1109 2.52 26.30 26.98
N ILE A 1110 3.44 25.64 27.71
CA ILE A 1110 4.87 25.63 27.37
C ILE A 1110 5.08 24.87 26.07
N VAL A 1111 4.47 23.69 25.94
CA VAL A 1111 4.52 22.88 24.71
C VAL A 1111 3.99 23.67 23.53
N GLY A 1112 2.78 24.24 23.64
CA GLY A 1112 2.16 25.04 22.60
C GLY A 1112 3.00 26.26 22.20
N LEU A 1113 3.59 26.97 23.16
CA LEU A 1113 4.43 28.14 22.89
C LEU A 1113 5.76 27.77 22.21
N VAL A 1114 6.39 26.66 22.58
CA VAL A 1114 7.62 26.20 21.91
C VAL A 1114 7.32 25.87 20.45
N PHE A 1115 6.29 25.04 20.21
CA PHE A 1115 5.96 24.60 18.86
C PHE A 1115 5.42 25.74 17.98
N VAL A 1116 4.63 26.68 18.50
CA VAL A 1116 4.13 27.80 17.70
C VAL A 1116 5.26 28.78 17.29
N VAL A 1117 6.29 28.93 18.12
CA VAL A 1117 7.49 29.74 17.80
C VAL A 1117 8.33 29.06 16.71
N LEU A 1118 8.36 27.71 16.67
CA LEU A 1118 9.01 26.96 15.60
C LEU A 1118 8.22 26.99 14.29
N HIS A 1119 6.91 27.24 14.35
CA HIS A 1119 6.04 27.22 13.18
C HIS A 1119 6.38 28.28 12.11
N SER A 1120 6.81 29.50 12.47
CA SER A 1120 7.24 30.51 11.48
C SER A 1120 8.12 31.63 12.05
N ALA A 1121 8.91 32.29 11.18
CA ALA A 1121 9.74 33.43 11.57
C ALA A 1121 8.92 34.65 12.04
N THR A 1122 7.78 34.89 11.40
CA THR A 1122 6.84 35.94 11.76
C THR A 1122 6.35 35.79 13.20
N ILE A 1123 6.04 34.56 13.63
CA ILE A 1123 5.62 34.27 15.01
C ILE A 1123 6.77 34.54 15.97
N ARG A 1124 8.00 34.12 15.65
CA ARG A 1124 9.18 34.42 16.49
C ARG A 1124 9.34 35.91 16.74
N ALA A 1125 9.19 36.73 15.70
CA ALA A 1125 9.28 38.18 15.81
C ALA A 1125 8.14 38.76 16.67
N ALA A 1126 6.89 38.39 16.40
CA ALA A 1126 5.72 38.91 17.12
C ALA A 1126 5.70 38.49 18.60
N MET A 1127 6.12 37.26 18.91
CA MET A 1127 6.09 36.70 20.26
C MET A 1127 7.26 37.16 21.14
N GLY A 1128 8.29 37.79 20.59
CA GLY A 1128 9.49 38.21 21.33
C GLY A 1128 9.16 39.08 22.55
N VAL A 1129 8.48 40.20 22.35
CA VAL A 1129 8.12 41.14 23.43
C VAL A 1129 7.24 40.50 24.52
N PRO A 1130 6.09 39.86 24.21
CA PRO A 1130 5.24 39.28 25.24
C PRO A 1130 5.92 38.13 26.00
N LEU A 1131 6.76 37.32 25.33
CA LEU A 1131 7.54 36.26 26.00
C LEU A 1131 8.59 36.84 26.95
N VAL A 1132 9.33 37.87 26.53
CA VAL A 1132 10.31 38.56 27.38
C VAL A 1132 9.61 39.20 28.59
N LEU A 1133 8.48 39.87 28.40
CA LEU A 1133 7.71 40.45 29.50
C LEU A 1133 7.19 39.38 30.47
N TYR A 1134 6.66 38.27 29.94
CA TYR A 1134 6.23 37.14 30.76
C TYR A 1134 7.39 36.54 31.56
N ALA A 1135 8.55 36.32 30.92
CA ALA A 1135 9.75 35.79 31.57
C ALA A 1135 10.30 36.75 32.65
N ALA A 1136 10.40 38.05 32.34
CA ALA A 1136 10.85 39.06 33.29
C ALA A 1136 9.95 39.14 34.53
N THR A 1137 8.63 39.14 34.32
CA THR A 1137 7.66 39.13 35.43
C THR A 1137 7.67 37.80 36.19
N TYR A 1138 7.96 36.68 35.55
CA TYR A 1138 8.14 35.39 36.21
C TYR A 1138 9.38 35.39 37.11
N VAL A 1139 10.53 35.85 36.61
CA VAL A 1139 11.77 35.97 37.39
C VAL A 1139 11.58 36.89 38.60
N TRP A 1140 10.89 38.03 38.41
CA TRP A 1140 10.56 38.93 39.52
C TRP A 1140 9.71 38.24 40.59
N ARG A 1141 8.67 37.51 40.16
CA ARG A 1141 7.77 36.77 41.06
C ARG A 1141 8.41 35.54 41.68
N PHE A 1142 9.48 35.02 41.11
CA PHE A 1142 10.18 33.84 41.63
C PHE A 1142 10.63 34.05 43.08
N ARG A 1143 11.00 35.28 43.44
CA ARG A 1143 11.31 35.70 44.83
C ARG A 1143 10.18 35.37 45.81
N GLY A 1144 8.92 35.43 45.35
CA GLY A 1144 7.75 35.10 46.16
C GLY A 1144 7.75 33.65 46.68
N TYR A 1145 8.27 32.70 45.90
CA TYR A 1145 8.34 31.29 46.28
C TYR A 1145 9.40 30.99 47.35
N LEU A 1146 10.31 31.93 47.60
CA LEU A 1146 11.34 31.82 48.64
C LEU A 1146 10.84 32.29 50.01
N ASN A 1147 9.70 32.99 50.07
CA ASN A 1147 9.11 33.44 51.33
C ASN A 1147 8.49 32.25 52.09
N LYS A 1148 9.11 31.85 53.20
CA LYS A 1148 8.62 30.77 54.07
C LYS A 1148 8.45 31.30 55.49
N TYR A 1149 7.30 31.00 56.10
CA TYR A 1149 6.96 31.46 57.44
C TYR A 1149 6.31 30.35 58.26
N HIS A 1150 6.62 30.31 59.55
CA HIS A 1150 5.89 29.48 60.52
C HIS A 1150 4.64 30.22 60.98
N ALA A 1151 3.49 29.93 60.36
CA ALA A 1151 2.22 30.56 60.69
C ALA A 1151 1.59 29.97 61.96
N ARG A 1152 0.90 30.80 62.74
CA ARG A 1152 0.07 30.37 63.88
C ARG A 1152 -1.36 30.11 63.40
N ILE A 1153 -1.90 28.94 63.73
CA ILE A 1153 -3.24 28.51 63.31
C ILE A 1153 -4.22 28.66 64.47
N GLN A 1154 -5.39 29.24 64.21
CA GLN A 1154 -6.48 29.35 65.18
C GLN A 1154 -7.83 29.08 64.50
N SER A 1155 -8.62 28.14 65.04
CA SER A 1155 -10.01 27.95 64.63
C SER A 1155 -10.93 28.71 65.60
N HIS A 1156 -11.82 29.54 65.05
CA HIS A 1156 -12.79 30.30 65.84
C HIS A 1156 -14.23 29.79 65.63
N VAL A 1157 -14.49 29.08 64.52
CA VAL A 1157 -15.81 28.56 64.11
C VAL A 1157 -15.59 27.24 63.34
N PRO A 1158 -16.47 26.22 63.48
CA PRO A 1158 -16.37 24.99 62.68
C PRO A 1158 -16.25 25.26 61.18
N GLY A 1159 -15.30 24.57 60.52
CA GLY A 1159 -15.08 24.72 59.07
C GLY A 1159 -14.38 26.02 58.65
N THR A 1160 -13.77 26.77 59.59
CA THR A 1160 -12.97 27.97 59.32
C THR A 1160 -11.72 28.02 60.20
N VAL A 1161 -10.57 28.33 59.57
CA VAL A 1161 -9.28 28.52 60.25
C VAL A 1161 -8.65 29.84 59.86
N VAL A 1162 -7.92 30.45 60.78
CA VAL A 1162 -7.16 31.69 60.59
C VAL A 1162 -5.67 31.39 60.72
N PHE A 1163 -4.91 31.65 59.66
CA PHE A 1163 -3.45 31.57 59.64
C PHE A 1163 -2.86 32.94 59.87
N THR A 1164 -2.20 33.17 61.00
CA THR A 1164 -1.50 34.43 61.28
C THR A 1164 -0.01 34.27 61.00
N LEU A 1165 0.56 35.13 60.15
CA LEU A 1165 2.00 35.12 59.91
C LEU A 1165 2.76 35.75 61.09
N PRO A 1166 4.00 35.32 61.39
CA PRO A 1166 4.80 35.91 62.45
C PRO A 1166 5.14 37.37 62.13
N VAL A 1167 5.34 38.17 63.16
CA VAL A 1167 5.77 39.57 63.02
C VAL A 1167 7.23 39.59 62.57
N THR A 1168 7.47 40.07 61.35
CA THR A 1168 8.78 40.22 60.70
C THR A 1168 8.82 41.58 59.99
N PRO A 1169 10.00 42.12 59.63
CA PRO A 1169 10.06 43.36 58.85
C PRO A 1169 9.22 43.32 57.57
N GLN A 1170 9.16 42.15 56.92
CA GLN A 1170 8.41 41.96 55.68
C GLN A 1170 6.89 41.88 55.91
N THR A 1171 6.43 41.13 56.92
CA THR A 1171 4.99 41.04 57.24
C THR A 1171 4.45 42.35 57.82
N GLN A 1172 5.26 43.11 58.57
CA GLN A 1172 4.93 44.48 58.98
C GLN A 1172 4.85 45.43 57.79
N ALA A 1173 5.78 45.32 56.83
CA ALA A 1173 5.71 46.11 55.61
C ALA A 1173 4.41 45.83 54.85
N TRP A 1174 4.06 44.56 54.65
CA TRP A 1174 2.79 44.17 54.03
C TRP A 1174 1.56 44.69 54.80
N ALA A 1175 1.55 44.57 56.14
CA ALA A 1175 0.46 45.09 56.97
C ALA A 1175 0.23 46.60 56.77
N ARG A 1176 1.31 47.37 56.55
CA ARG A 1176 1.25 48.82 56.31
C ARG A 1176 0.92 49.20 54.87
N THR A 1177 1.35 48.41 53.89
CA THR A 1177 1.33 48.82 52.48
C THR A 1177 0.40 48.01 51.59
N MET A 1178 -0.22 46.92 52.08
CA MET A 1178 -1.12 46.13 51.25
C MET A 1178 -2.42 46.88 50.97
N ASN A 1179 -2.87 46.81 49.71
CA ASN A 1179 -4.16 47.39 49.32
C ASN A 1179 -5.32 46.60 49.96
N PRO A 1180 -6.46 47.25 50.28
CA PRO A 1180 -7.67 46.53 50.65
C PRO A 1180 -8.02 45.45 49.62
N CYS A 1181 -8.51 44.30 50.10
CA CYS A 1181 -8.83 43.13 49.28
C CYS A 1181 -7.64 42.47 48.56
N SER A 1182 -6.40 42.74 49.00
CA SER A 1182 -5.23 41.98 48.55
C SER A 1182 -5.34 40.51 48.92
N PHE A 1183 -4.81 39.64 48.08
CA PHE A 1183 -4.74 38.21 48.32
C PHE A 1183 -3.34 37.69 47.99
N PHE A 1184 -2.98 36.57 48.61
CA PHE A 1184 -1.69 35.92 48.40
C PHE A 1184 -1.92 34.49 47.94
N TRP A 1185 -1.03 34.00 47.09
CA TRP A 1185 -0.95 32.57 46.82
C TRP A 1185 -0.20 31.91 47.97
N VAL A 1186 -0.88 31.01 48.67
CA VAL A 1186 -0.35 30.30 49.84
C VAL A 1186 -0.23 28.83 49.49
N ASN A 1187 0.93 28.26 49.79
CA ASN A 1187 1.14 26.82 49.85
C ASN A 1187 1.30 26.41 51.31
N ILE A 1188 0.66 25.31 51.69
CA ILE A 1188 0.72 24.74 53.05
C ILE A 1188 1.38 23.37 52.89
N PRO A 1189 2.72 23.28 53.04
CA PRO A 1189 3.48 22.05 52.75
C PRO A 1189 3.04 20.83 53.55
N SER A 1190 2.43 21.01 54.73
CA SER A 1190 1.90 19.93 55.57
C SER A 1190 0.64 19.27 55.00
N VAL A 1191 -0.04 19.92 54.05
CA VAL A 1191 -1.19 19.37 53.33
C VAL A 1191 -0.76 18.91 51.94
N SER A 1192 -0.08 19.78 51.19
CA SER A 1192 0.46 19.45 49.88
C SER A 1192 1.62 20.37 49.53
N VAL A 1193 2.71 19.80 49.02
CA VAL A 1193 3.88 20.56 48.54
C VAL A 1193 3.66 21.15 47.13
N LEU A 1194 2.63 20.69 46.41
CA LEU A 1194 2.36 21.11 45.03
C LEU A 1194 1.24 22.14 44.93
N GLN A 1195 0.24 22.08 45.83
CA GLN A 1195 -0.97 22.91 45.74
C GLN A 1195 -0.75 24.33 46.26
N TRP A 1196 -0.98 25.32 45.38
CA TRP A 1196 -0.97 26.73 45.73
C TRP A 1196 -2.38 27.29 45.54
N HIS A 1197 -2.92 27.95 46.55
CA HIS A 1197 -4.27 28.54 46.48
C HIS A 1197 -4.26 30.02 46.85
N PRO A 1198 -5.07 30.85 46.17
CA PRO A 1198 -5.20 32.27 46.50
C PRO A 1198 -6.11 32.46 47.72
N PHE A 1199 -5.64 33.18 48.73
CA PHE A 1199 -6.43 33.59 49.91
C PHE A 1199 -6.29 35.08 50.18
N SER A 1200 -7.42 35.74 50.46
CA SER A 1200 -7.42 37.15 50.88
C SER A 1200 -6.65 37.31 52.19
N ALA A 1201 -5.80 38.33 52.25
CA ALA A 1201 -5.10 38.70 53.48
C ALA A 1201 -5.89 39.77 54.24
N VAL A 1202 -5.84 39.69 55.56
CA VAL A 1202 -6.34 40.71 56.49
C VAL A 1202 -5.19 41.22 57.35
N VAL A 1203 -5.19 42.51 57.68
CA VAL A 1203 -4.23 43.04 58.68
C VAL A 1203 -4.66 42.54 60.05
N THR A 1204 -3.70 42.10 60.87
CA THR A 1204 -4.00 41.71 62.26
C THR A 1204 -4.51 42.92 63.06
N PRO A 1205 -5.35 42.74 64.09
CA PRO A 1205 -5.91 43.87 64.85
C PRO A 1205 -4.88 44.83 65.46
N ASP A 1206 -3.67 44.34 65.77
CA ASP A 1206 -2.54 45.11 66.27
C ASP A 1206 -1.77 45.89 65.18
N GLY A 1207 -2.12 45.71 63.90
CA GLY A 1207 -1.46 46.37 62.77
C GLY A 1207 -0.03 45.89 62.48
N HIS A 1208 0.44 44.82 63.13
CA HIS A 1208 1.84 44.39 63.07
C HIS A 1208 2.11 43.20 62.15
N SER A 1209 1.08 42.52 61.63
CA SER A 1209 1.22 41.41 60.69
C SER A 1209 0.00 41.25 59.79
N ILE A 1210 -0.02 40.18 59.00
CA ILE A 1210 -1.16 39.77 58.17
C ILE A 1210 -1.62 38.36 58.53
N ALA A 1211 -2.90 38.08 58.29
CA ALA A 1211 -3.50 36.77 58.47
C ALA A 1211 -4.37 36.37 57.28
N PHE A 1212 -4.66 35.08 57.14
CA PHE A 1212 -5.52 34.49 56.11
C PHE A 1212 -6.69 33.75 56.76
N CYS A 1213 -7.92 34.11 56.39
CA CYS A 1213 -9.12 33.40 56.83
C CYS A 1213 -9.53 32.39 55.76
N ILE A 1214 -9.43 31.10 56.07
CA ILE A 1214 -9.69 29.99 55.14
C ILE A 1214 -10.95 29.25 55.57
N LYS A 1215 -11.89 29.07 54.64
CA LYS A 1215 -13.16 28.37 54.83
C LYS A 1215 -13.22 27.12 53.97
N ALA A 1216 -13.57 25.97 54.56
CA ALA A 1216 -13.88 24.75 53.81
C ALA A 1216 -15.24 24.88 53.13
N LEU A 1217 -15.28 24.72 51.80
CA LEU A 1217 -16.52 24.74 51.02
C LEU A 1217 -17.01 23.35 50.60
N LYS A 1218 -16.12 22.35 50.62
CA LYS A 1218 -16.40 20.97 50.21
C LYS A 1218 -15.50 20.01 51.00
N ALA A 1219 -16.09 18.93 51.49
CA ALA A 1219 -15.34 17.84 52.15
C ALA A 1219 -14.27 17.26 51.20
N GLY A 1220 -13.08 17.00 51.74
CA GLY A 1220 -11.91 16.49 51.01
C GLY A 1220 -11.21 17.50 50.11
N SER A 1221 -11.63 18.78 50.10
CA SER A 1221 -10.92 19.84 49.37
C SER A 1221 -9.64 20.28 50.08
N PHE A 1222 -8.74 20.99 49.39
CA PHE A 1222 -7.52 21.54 50.02
C PHE A 1222 -7.84 22.34 51.29
N ALA A 1223 -8.83 23.23 51.26
CA ALA A 1223 -9.22 24.03 52.42
C ALA A 1223 -9.80 23.18 53.57
N ASP A 1224 -10.42 22.04 53.26
CA ASP A 1224 -10.95 21.09 54.25
C ASP A 1224 -9.83 20.26 54.90
N GLN A 1225 -8.80 19.88 54.14
CA GLN A 1225 -7.61 19.20 54.67
C GLN A 1225 -6.73 20.11 55.55
N VAL A 1226 -6.86 21.43 55.37
CA VAL A 1226 -6.15 22.45 56.15
C VAL A 1226 -6.83 22.71 57.51
N ILE A 1227 -8.13 22.47 57.63
CA ILE A 1227 -8.96 22.65 58.83
C ILE A 1227 -8.88 21.38 59.68
#